data_AF-A0A2Z5FVE6-F1
#
_entry.id   AF-A0A2Z5FVE6-F1
#
_cell.length_a   1.000
_cell.length_b   1.000
_cell.length_c   1.000
_cell.angle_alpha   90.00
_cell.angle_beta   90.00
_cell.angle_gamma   90.00
#
_symmetry.space_group_name_H-M   'P 1'
#
loop_
_entity.id
_entity.type
_entity.pdbx_description
1 polymer ?
#
loop_
_entity_poly.entity_id
_entity_poly.type
_entity_poly.pdbx_seq_one_letter_code
_entity_poly.pdbx_strand_id
1 'polypeptide(L)'
;MSWVAHPTVFAEPRGPAPFSDIDSMMTEAVAKGNIPGGVVVIGHNGKIVYRKAFGSRSLEPLREPMTIDTIFDLASLTKCIATTTSAMKLLEAGRIRLNDPVAAYLPEFAQNGKQDVTVRDLMTHYSGLPPDLDLQSPWQGREAAFQMAMQTKLQDPPGSRFVYSDINFETLGFIVEKVSGMQLNEFAEANIFAPLGMAETRFLPPKEWRPRIAPTEYDEHGDMLRGIVHDPTARRMGGVAGHAGLFSTGDDLAKFAEELLSGHRVLSLSAVVKMSTPQQPPNAASLRGLGWDIDSPFASNRGELLPVGSFGHTGFTGTSLWIDPVTDTYVILLTNAVHPHVGKSVVSLRARLATAVVESLQLTVGEEEKLALARITGYNESQMAARRLSVRDGDVKTGIDVLEAHNFRELQPDPSRPVRIGLVTNQTAIDSRGLRTPDVLSRVPGLQLTAIFSPEHGIAGKLDTTDISQSQDAATGVPIYSVYGESDAKRRPSDGAMASVDTIVYDIQDIGVRFYTYESTLGYFLEAAAKAGKQILVLDRPNPINGAFVQGPVADAGRESFVDYWQTPVRHGMTIGELAKMFNAERSIGARLAVVPMEGWMRGDWFDSTGKLWIDPSPNMRSLNEAVLYPGIGMIEATNISVGRGTDTPFEVVGAPWIDAVKLASYLNARKIAGVRFVPVSFTPNASAFANEKCGGVNLISTDRDAVDAPELGLEIAAALLRLYPDNYKIAPLDTLMLNRTSMNSLAAGEDPRRVAEDWRDSIQKFQELRAKYLLY
;
A
#
# COMPACT_ATOMS: atom_id res chain seq x y z
N MET A 1 -31.32 10.58 -12.04
CA MET A 1 -31.78 9.44 -12.86
C MET A 1 -32.03 8.28 -11.90
N SER A 2 -33.25 7.74 -11.89
CA SER A 2 -33.70 6.69 -10.98
C SER A 2 -33.13 5.34 -11.40
N TRP A 3 -32.41 4.66 -10.51
CA TRP A 3 -32.00 3.28 -10.71
C TRP A 3 -33.12 2.35 -10.23
N VAL A 4 -33.71 1.62 -11.17
CA VAL A 4 -34.68 0.54 -10.91
C VAL A 4 -33.90 -0.77 -10.93
N ALA A 5 -33.94 -1.51 -9.83
CA ALA A 5 -33.35 -2.84 -9.73
C ALA A 5 -34.10 -3.84 -10.64
N HIS A 6 -33.37 -4.66 -11.39
CA HIS A 6 -33.92 -5.84 -12.06
C HIS A 6 -33.62 -7.09 -11.20
N PRO A 7 -34.62 -7.93 -10.90
CA PRO A 7 -34.39 -9.16 -10.15
C PRO A 7 -33.86 -10.26 -11.09
N THR A 8 -32.64 -10.71 -10.85
CA THR A 8 -32.10 -11.94 -11.44
C THR A 8 -32.68 -13.15 -10.69
N VAL A 9 -33.38 -14.02 -11.42
CA VAL A 9 -33.89 -15.30 -10.92
C VAL A 9 -32.77 -16.33 -11.00
N PHE A 10 -32.35 -16.88 -9.86
CA PHE A 10 -31.41 -18.01 -9.80
C PHE A 10 -32.16 -19.33 -9.58
N ALA A 11 -31.69 -20.38 -10.26
CA ALA A 11 -32.22 -21.74 -10.16
C ALA A 11 -31.85 -22.41 -8.83
N GLU A 12 -32.73 -23.27 -8.31
CA GLU A 12 -32.50 -24.01 -7.05
C GLU A 12 -31.33 -25.02 -7.14
N PRO A 13 -30.40 -25.06 -6.17
CA PRO A 13 -29.38 -26.10 -6.12
C PRO A 13 -29.95 -27.42 -5.58
N ARG A 14 -29.78 -28.51 -6.35
CA ARG A 14 -29.92 -29.90 -5.88
C ARG A 14 -28.54 -30.46 -5.51
N GLY A 15 -28.25 -30.54 -4.22
CA GLY A 15 -27.01 -31.10 -3.63
C GLY A 15 -27.12 -31.22 -2.10
N PRO A 16 -26.18 -31.89 -1.40
CA PRO A 16 -26.24 -32.07 0.06
C PRO A 16 -26.30 -30.71 0.79
N ALA A 17 -26.81 -30.72 2.02
CA ALA A 17 -27.10 -29.49 2.78
C ALA A 17 -25.91 -28.51 2.73
N PRO A 18 -26.13 -27.22 2.38
CA PRO A 18 -25.09 -26.31 1.91
C PRO A 18 -23.95 -26.05 2.91
N PHE A 19 -24.04 -26.51 4.16
CA PHE A 19 -23.07 -26.24 5.23
C PHE A 19 -22.53 -27.51 5.92
N SER A 20 -22.62 -28.69 5.31
CA SER A 20 -22.13 -29.95 5.91
C SER A 20 -20.65 -29.91 6.27
N ASP A 21 -19.84 -29.20 5.47
CA ASP A 21 -18.41 -29.08 5.72
C ASP A 21 -18.12 -28.25 6.97
N ILE A 22 -18.96 -27.24 7.23
CA ILE A 22 -18.89 -26.43 8.47
C ILE A 22 -19.24 -27.30 9.69
N ASP A 23 -20.27 -28.14 9.57
CA ASP A 23 -20.65 -29.11 10.61
C ASP A 23 -19.48 -30.05 10.95
N SER A 24 -18.85 -30.62 9.93
CA SER A 24 -17.71 -31.51 10.08
C SER A 24 -16.51 -30.79 10.70
N MET A 25 -16.18 -29.58 10.25
CA MET A 25 -15.06 -28.79 10.78
C MET A 25 -15.23 -28.46 12.27
N MET A 26 -16.42 -28.00 12.67
CA MET A 26 -16.69 -27.67 14.06
C MET A 26 -16.72 -28.91 14.95
N THR A 27 -17.34 -30.00 14.48
CA THR A 27 -17.35 -31.28 15.22
C THR A 27 -15.95 -31.84 15.40
N GLU A 28 -15.12 -31.78 14.36
CA GLU A 28 -13.72 -32.20 14.40
C GLU A 28 -12.89 -31.33 15.35
N ALA A 29 -13.08 -30.02 15.32
CA ALA A 29 -12.37 -29.10 16.22
C ALA A 29 -12.68 -29.37 17.70
N VAL A 30 -13.95 -29.68 18.02
CA VAL A 30 -14.35 -30.11 19.38
C VAL A 30 -13.75 -31.47 19.72
N ALA A 31 -13.87 -32.46 18.83
CA ALA A 31 -13.37 -33.81 19.06
C ALA A 31 -11.84 -33.87 19.27
N LYS A 32 -11.08 -33.01 18.56
CA LYS A 32 -9.63 -32.87 18.70
C LYS A 32 -9.20 -32.03 19.90
N GLY A 33 -10.15 -31.46 20.66
CA GLY A 33 -9.87 -30.58 21.79
C GLY A 33 -9.22 -29.26 21.39
N ASN A 34 -9.43 -28.79 20.16
CA ASN A 34 -8.95 -27.47 19.72
C ASN A 34 -9.79 -26.35 20.34
N ILE A 35 -11.08 -26.61 20.54
CA ILE A 35 -12.02 -25.75 21.26
C ILE A 35 -12.94 -26.62 22.15
N PRO A 36 -13.43 -26.10 23.28
CA PRO A 36 -14.48 -26.77 24.06
C PRO A 36 -15.80 -26.95 23.30
N GLY A 37 -16.14 -25.93 22.52
CA GLY A 37 -17.40 -25.78 21.81
C GLY A 37 -17.49 -24.38 21.22
N GLY A 38 -18.51 -24.14 20.39
CA GLY A 38 -18.71 -22.83 19.79
C GLY A 38 -20.09 -22.64 19.18
N VAL A 39 -20.44 -21.40 18.91
CA VAL A 39 -21.63 -20.99 18.16
C VAL A 39 -21.16 -20.36 16.85
N VAL A 40 -21.67 -20.87 15.73
CA VAL A 40 -21.46 -20.30 14.40
C VAL A 40 -22.75 -19.66 13.93
N VAL A 41 -22.67 -18.43 13.43
CA VAL A 41 -23.78 -17.72 12.77
C VAL A 41 -23.28 -17.16 11.44
N ILE A 42 -24.02 -17.43 10.36
CA ILE A 42 -23.73 -16.92 9.02
C ILE A 42 -24.96 -16.17 8.54
N GLY A 43 -24.76 -14.91 8.16
CA GLY A 43 -25.75 -14.11 7.48
C GLY A 43 -25.43 -13.97 6.01
N HIS A 44 -26.46 -13.95 5.18
CA HIS A 44 -26.37 -13.68 3.75
C HIS A 44 -27.68 -13.09 3.24
N ASN A 45 -27.63 -12.03 2.41
CA ASN A 45 -28.80 -11.39 1.81
C ASN A 45 -29.86 -10.97 2.87
N GLY A 46 -29.39 -10.28 3.92
CA GLY A 46 -30.21 -9.83 5.05
C GLY A 46 -30.87 -10.92 5.91
N LYS A 47 -30.41 -12.17 5.83
CA LYS A 47 -30.96 -13.32 6.57
C LYS A 47 -29.88 -14.14 7.23
N ILE A 48 -30.14 -14.66 8.44
CA ILE A 48 -29.32 -15.73 9.03
C ILE A 48 -29.61 -17.02 8.27
N VAL A 49 -28.65 -17.48 7.48
CA VAL A 49 -28.75 -18.69 6.65
C VAL A 49 -28.20 -19.94 7.34
N TYR A 50 -27.37 -19.75 8.37
CA TYR A 50 -26.85 -20.83 9.18
C TYR A 50 -26.65 -20.39 10.63
N ARG A 51 -27.08 -21.23 11.57
CA ARG A 51 -26.94 -21.01 13.01
C ARG A 51 -26.87 -22.33 13.75
N LYS A 52 -25.76 -22.60 14.44
CA LYS A 52 -25.60 -23.86 15.18
C LYS A 52 -24.61 -23.76 16.33
N ALA A 53 -24.88 -24.54 17.38
CA ALA A 53 -24.02 -24.71 18.55
C ALA A 53 -23.34 -26.08 18.53
N PHE A 54 -22.09 -26.13 18.98
CA PHE A 54 -21.25 -27.33 18.99
C PHE A 54 -20.55 -27.49 20.34
N GLY A 55 -20.36 -28.74 20.77
CA GLY A 55 -19.55 -29.05 21.95
C GLY A 55 -20.13 -28.56 23.27
N SER A 56 -19.26 -28.11 24.16
CA SER A 56 -19.60 -27.70 25.53
C SER A 56 -19.20 -26.25 25.76
N ARG A 57 -20.06 -25.44 26.41
CA ARG A 57 -19.68 -24.08 26.83
C ARG A 57 -18.77 -24.10 28.05
N SER A 58 -18.84 -25.14 28.86
CA SER A 58 -17.97 -25.36 30.00
C SER A 58 -17.51 -26.80 30.00
N LEU A 59 -16.20 -27.01 30.18
CA LEU A 59 -15.63 -28.32 30.50
C LEU A 59 -15.43 -28.48 32.01
N GLU A 60 -15.28 -27.37 32.72
CA GLU A 60 -14.96 -27.28 34.15
C GLU A 60 -15.64 -26.05 34.79
N PRO A 61 -16.01 -26.11 36.08
CA PRO A 61 -15.90 -27.29 36.97
C PRO A 61 -16.94 -28.37 36.66
N LEU A 62 -17.97 -28.03 35.90
CA LEU A 62 -19.00 -28.96 35.44
C LEU A 62 -19.10 -28.87 33.92
N ARG A 63 -19.15 -30.03 33.24
CA ARG A 63 -19.36 -30.03 31.79
C ARG A 63 -20.79 -29.59 31.47
N GLU A 64 -20.93 -28.49 30.74
CA GLU A 64 -22.21 -27.92 30.32
C GLU A 64 -22.29 -27.84 28.78
N PRO A 65 -23.41 -28.27 28.16
CA PRO A 65 -23.55 -28.23 26.72
C PRO A 65 -23.56 -26.80 26.17
N MET A 66 -22.99 -26.62 24.98
CA MET A 66 -23.08 -25.36 24.24
C MET A 66 -24.49 -25.16 23.70
N THR A 67 -25.03 -23.95 23.81
CA THR A 67 -26.35 -23.58 23.28
C THR A 67 -26.25 -22.31 22.44
N ILE A 68 -27.18 -22.12 21.50
CA ILE A 68 -27.17 -20.98 20.54
C ILE A 68 -27.35 -19.60 21.20
N ASP A 69 -27.77 -19.56 22.46
CA ASP A 69 -27.96 -18.38 23.30
C ASP A 69 -26.82 -18.21 24.34
N THR A 70 -25.73 -18.96 24.19
CA THR A 70 -24.54 -18.82 25.04
C THR A 70 -23.93 -17.43 24.85
N ILE A 71 -23.59 -16.79 25.97
CA ILE A 71 -22.97 -15.47 26.02
C ILE A 71 -21.45 -15.66 26.15
N PHE A 72 -20.68 -14.96 25.34
CA PHE A 72 -19.21 -15.08 25.31
C PHE A 72 -18.55 -13.76 25.69
N ASP A 73 -17.41 -13.86 26.38
CA ASP A 73 -16.45 -12.76 26.44
C ASP A 73 -15.86 -12.55 25.05
N LEU A 74 -16.09 -11.35 24.48
CA LEU A 74 -15.70 -11.03 23.12
C LEU A 74 -14.23 -10.61 22.98
N ALA A 75 -13.52 -10.38 24.09
CA ALA A 75 -12.15 -9.88 24.10
C ALA A 75 -12.00 -8.68 23.13
N SER A 76 -11.02 -8.72 22.24
CA SER A 76 -10.68 -7.62 21.33
C SER A 76 -11.75 -7.23 20.31
N LEU A 77 -12.80 -8.02 20.08
CA LEU A 77 -13.96 -7.55 19.31
C LEU A 77 -14.63 -6.32 19.97
N THR A 78 -14.41 -6.10 21.27
CA THR A 78 -14.82 -4.88 22.01
C THR A 78 -14.35 -3.61 21.32
N LYS A 79 -13.12 -3.61 20.78
CA LYS A 79 -12.54 -2.48 20.04
C LYS A 79 -13.48 -1.99 18.95
N CYS A 80 -13.89 -2.92 18.09
CA CYS A 80 -14.67 -2.60 16.91
C CYS A 80 -16.13 -2.34 17.25
N ILE A 81 -16.73 -3.18 18.10
CA ILE A 81 -18.17 -3.17 18.34
C ILE A 81 -18.56 -1.99 19.24
N ALA A 82 -17.85 -1.78 20.35
CA ALA A 82 -18.17 -0.73 21.31
C ALA A 82 -17.41 0.56 21.02
N THR A 83 -16.08 0.52 21.04
CA THR A 83 -15.25 1.73 21.09
C THR A 83 -15.19 2.46 19.76
N THR A 84 -14.90 1.75 18.67
CA THR A 84 -14.89 2.32 17.31
C THR A 84 -16.24 2.88 16.94
N THR A 85 -17.32 2.12 17.12
CA THR A 85 -18.68 2.58 16.81
C THR A 85 -19.04 3.83 17.64
N SER A 86 -18.64 3.87 18.92
CA SER A 86 -18.85 5.05 19.76
C SER A 86 -18.05 6.27 19.28
N ALA A 87 -16.80 6.09 18.88
CA ALA A 87 -15.99 7.15 18.28
C ALA A 87 -16.60 7.64 16.95
N MET A 88 -17.05 6.72 16.08
CA MET A 88 -17.71 7.06 14.82
C MET A 88 -19.02 7.83 15.04
N LYS A 89 -19.78 7.50 16.08
CA LYS A 89 -20.97 8.29 16.50
C LYS A 89 -20.62 9.73 16.87
N LEU A 90 -19.54 9.92 17.63
CA LEU A 90 -19.06 11.25 17.99
C LEU A 90 -18.51 12.01 16.78
N LEU A 91 -17.92 11.30 15.81
CA LEU A 91 -17.46 11.86 14.55
C LEU A 91 -18.61 12.37 13.70
N GLU A 92 -19.68 11.58 13.52
CA GLU A 92 -20.88 12.02 12.79
C GLU A 92 -21.55 13.24 13.45
N ALA A 93 -21.52 13.31 14.79
CA ALA A 93 -21.98 14.47 15.53
C ALA A 93 -21.03 15.68 15.45
N GLY A 94 -19.90 15.58 14.73
CA GLY A 94 -18.90 16.64 14.60
C GLY A 94 -18.13 16.95 15.88
N ARG A 95 -18.17 16.05 16.88
CA ARG A 95 -17.56 16.23 18.20
C ARG A 95 -16.13 15.71 18.28
N ILE A 96 -15.74 14.82 17.36
CA ILE A 96 -14.35 14.44 17.14
C ILE A 96 -13.99 14.51 15.66
N ARG A 97 -12.70 14.68 15.33
CA ARG A 97 -12.17 14.60 13.97
C ARG A 97 -11.00 13.63 13.91
N LEU A 98 -10.90 12.90 12.82
CA LEU A 98 -9.89 11.83 12.64
C LEU A 98 -8.46 12.36 12.69
N ASN A 99 -8.20 13.51 12.08
CA ASN A 99 -6.86 14.06 11.96
C ASN A 99 -6.53 15.08 13.06
N ASP A 100 -7.44 15.27 14.03
CA ASP A 100 -7.09 16.08 15.20
C ASP A 100 -6.11 15.30 16.08
N PRO A 101 -5.11 15.97 16.67
CA PRO A 101 -4.28 15.37 17.70
C PRO A 101 -5.16 14.85 18.86
N VAL A 102 -4.81 13.69 19.42
CA VAL A 102 -5.47 13.14 20.62
C VAL A 102 -5.45 14.15 21.77
N ALA A 103 -4.38 14.95 21.84
CA ALA A 103 -4.20 16.02 22.80
C ALA A 103 -5.29 17.12 22.75
N ALA A 104 -6.00 17.27 21.63
CA ALA A 104 -7.14 18.19 21.55
C ALA A 104 -8.30 17.76 22.46
N TYR A 105 -8.41 16.46 22.76
CA TYR A 105 -9.45 15.87 23.61
C TYR A 105 -8.92 15.52 25.00
N LEU A 106 -7.68 15.03 25.07
CA LEU A 106 -6.99 14.61 26.29
C LEU A 106 -5.63 15.34 26.40
N PRO A 107 -5.59 16.59 26.91
CA PRO A 107 -4.36 17.40 26.92
C PRO A 107 -3.14 16.73 27.56
N GLU A 108 -3.36 15.92 28.60
CA GLU A 108 -2.34 15.13 29.31
C GLU A 108 -1.65 14.09 28.42
N PHE A 109 -2.23 13.78 27.26
CA PHE A 109 -1.64 12.87 26.29
C PHE A 109 -0.42 13.47 25.58
N ALA A 110 -0.30 14.80 25.48
CA ALA A 110 0.77 15.53 24.76
C ALA A 110 2.14 15.50 25.46
N GLN A 111 2.55 14.34 25.96
CA GLN A 111 3.83 14.10 26.61
C GLN A 111 4.52 12.89 25.98
N ASN A 112 5.82 12.75 26.23
CA ASN A 112 6.61 11.58 25.81
C ASN A 112 6.56 11.29 24.29
N GLY A 113 6.52 12.35 23.48
CA GLY A 113 6.55 12.30 22.02
C GLY A 113 5.19 12.13 21.33
N LYS A 114 4.09 12.15 22.09
CA LYS A 114 2.74 11.83 21.61
C LYS A 114 1.93 13.04 21.10
N GLN A 115 2.52 14.23 21.03
CA GLN A 115 1.81 15.47 20.67
C GLN A 115 1.21 15.45 19.26
N ASP A 116 1.78 14.66 18.34
CA ASP A 116 1.36 14.59 16.94
C ASP A 116 0.48 13.36 16.61
N VAL A 117 0.23 12.48 17.60
CA VAL A 117 -0.64 11.30 17.39
C VAL A 117 -2.08 11.75 17.20
N THR A 118 -2.70 11.33 16.12
CA THR A 118 -4.09 11.66 15.78
C THR A 118 -5.08 10.57 16.22
N VAL A 119 -6.36 10.91 16.25
CA VAL A 119 -7.44 9.92 16.48
C VAL A 119 -7.39 8.80 15.43
N ARG A 120 -7.07 9.13 14.18
CA ARG A 120 -6.88 8.16 13.09
C ARG A 120 -5.78 7.16 13.43
N ASP A 121 -4.64 7.63 13.93
CA ASP A 121 -3.51 6.76 14.26
C ASP A 121 -3.84 5.76 15.37
N LEU A 122 -4.66 6.17 16.36
CA LEU A 122 -5.19 5.25 17.36
C LEU A 122 -6.07 4.17 16.70
N MET A 123 -7.04 4.60 15.88
CA MET A 123 -8.03 3.70 15.26
C MET A 123 -7.40 2.73 14.25
N THR A 124 -6.28 3.09 13.63
CA THR A 124 -5.60 2.26 12.61
C THR A 124 -4.39 1.49 13.15
N HIS A 125 -4.02 1.68 14.43
CA HIS A 125 -2.83 1.11 15.03
C HIS A 125 -1.48 1.61 14.47
N TYR A 126 -1.43 2.88 14.08
CA TYR A 126 -0.21 3.57 13.61
C TYR A 126 0.26 4.67 14.56
N SER A 127 -0.19 4.66 15.82
CA SER A 127 0.18 5.68 16.82
C SER A 127 1.64 5.63 17.27
N GLY A 128 2.32 4.48 17.08
CA GLY A 128 3.64 4.22 17.64
C GLY A 128 3.64 3.85 19.13
N LEU A 129 2.47 3.67 19.74
CA LEU A 129 2.32 3.19 21.11
C LEU A 129 2.73 1.71 21.22
N PRO A 130 3.28 1.27 22.37
CA PRO A 130 3.53 -0.14 22.63
C PRO A 130 2.22 -0.95 22.65
N PRO A 131 2.31 -2.28 22.52
CA PRO A 131 1.13 -3.15 22.48
C PRO A 131 0.21 -2.98 23.71
N ASP A 132 0.77 -3.00 24.91
CA ASP A 132 -0.01 -3.11 26.15
C ASP A 132 0.51 -2.19 27.25
N LEU A 133 -0.35 -1.85 28.21
CA LEU A 133 0.07 -1.25 29.48
C LEU A 133 0.93 -2.25 30.28
N ASP A 134 1.81 -1.71 31.14
CA ASP A 134 2.65 -2.54 32.00
C ASP A 134 1.80 -3.32 33.01
N LEU A 135 1.77 -4.65 32.86
CA LEU A 135 1.11 -5.56 33.80
C LEU A 135 2.06 -6.14 34.86
N GLN A 136 3.38 -5.92 34.73
CA GLN A 136 4.38 -6.40 35.70
C GLN A 136 4.29 -5.62 37.00
N SER A 137 4.04 -4.31 36.92
CA SER A 137 3.80 -3.47 38.10
C SER A 137 2.36 -3.63 38.60
N PRO A 138 2.12 -3.67 39.93
CA PRO A 138 0.78 -3.72 40.49
C PRO A 138 0.09 -2.36 40.35
N TRP A 139 -1.10 -2.36 39.74
CA TRP A 139 -1.98 -1.20 39.65
C TRP A 139 -3.45 -1.65 39.55
N GLN A 140 -4.37 -0.81 39.99
CA GLN A 140 -5.80 -1.08 39.95
C GLN A 140 -6.57 0.23 39.76
N GLY A 141 -7.67 0.15 39.03
CA GLY A 141 -8.63 1.22 38.83
C GLY A 141 -8.45 1.95 37.50
N ARG A 142 -9.57 2.43 36.96
CA ARG A 142 -9.64 3.20 35.72
C ARG A 142 -8.70 4.41 35.72
N GLU A 143 -8.59 5.13 36.84
CA GLU A 143 -7.73 6.32 36.94
C GLU A 143 -6.25 5.96 36.80
N ALA A 144 -5.80 4.84 37.38
CA ALA A 144 -4.42 4.39 37.23
C ALA A 144 -4.12 4.05 35.76
N ALA A 145 -5.02 3.32 35.08
CA ALA A 145 -4.88 3.03 33.65
C ALA A 145 -4.86 4.31 32.80
N PHE A 146 -5.70 5.29 33.11
CA PHE A 146 -5.69 6.59 32.44
C PHE A 146 -4.31 7.26 32.55
N GLN A 147 -3.78 7.38 33.77
CA GLN A 147 -2.45 7.98 33.99
C GLN A 147 -1.35 7.21 33.25
N MET A 148 -1.39 5.88 33.26
CA MET A 148 -0.42 5.05 32.53
C MET A 148 -0.50 5.25 31.02
N ALA A 149 -1.70 5.27 30.43
CA ALA A 149 -1.90 5.54 29.01
C ALA A 149 -1.37 6.93 28.63
N MET A 150 -1.67 7.96 29.43
CA MET A 150 -1.16 9.32 29.20
C MET A 150 0.36 9.40 29.30
N GLN A 151 0.99 8.66 30.23
CA GLN A 151 2.44 8.70 30.47
C GLN A 151 3.22 7.73 29.58
N THR A 152 2.58 6.83 28.84
CA THR A 152 3.26 5.85 27.98
C THR A 152 4.14 6.55 26.94
N LYS A 153 5.36 6.05 26.75
CA LYS A 153 6.30 6.57 25.75
C LYS A 153 6.09 5.87 24.42
N LEU A 154 6.16 6.61 23.31
CA LEU A 154 6.16 6.01 21.98
C LEU A 154 7.39 5.11 21.77
N GLN A 155 7.18 3.96 21.12
CA GLN A 155 8.25 3.10 20.60
C GLN A 155 8.72 3.59 19.23
N ASP A 156 7.77 4.01 18.40
CA ASP A 156 7.96 4.43 17.02
C ASP A 156 7.30 5.79 16.76
N PRO A 157 7.77 6.58 15.78
CA PRO A 157 7.05 7.78 15.36
C PRO A 157 5.61 7.46 14.91
N PRO A 158 4.63 8.34 15.14
CA PRO A 158 3.29 8.17 14.60
C PRO A 158 3.31 8.05 13.06
N GLY A 159 2.43 7.23 12.50
CA GLY A 159 2.33 6.96 11.06
C GLY A 159 3.40 6.02 10.49
N SER A 160 4.51 5.78 11.20
CA SER A 160 5.66 5.08 10.62
C SER A 160 5.56 3.55 10.59
N ARG A 161 4.81 2.95 11.52
CA ARG A 161 4.71 1.49 11.65
C ARG A 161 3.37 1.04 12.23
N PHE A 162 2.88 -0.10 11.73
CA PHE A 162 1.76 -0.81 12.31
C PHE A 162 2.18 -1.55 13.59
N VAL A 163 1.58 -1.21 14.72
CA VAL A 163 1.74 -1.91 16.00
C VAL A 163 0.36 -2.12 16.61
N TYR A 164 -0.10 -3.37 16.62
CA TYR A 164 -1.35 -3.72 17.28
C TYR A 164 -1.25 -3.41 18.77
N SER A 165 -2.02 -2.42 19.22
CA SER A 165 -1.91 -1.79 20.54
C SER A 165 -3.27 -1.59 21.18
N ASP A 166 -3.41 -2.14 22.38
CA ASP A 166 -4.57 -2.03 23.25
C ASP A 166 -4.66 -0.63 23.87
N ILE A 167 -3.51 0.00 24.15
CA ILE A 167 -3.43 1.39 24.64
C ILE A 167 -4.13 2.36 23.69
N ASN A 168 -4.10 2.10 22.37
CA ASN A 168 -4.83 2.93 21.41
C ASN A 168 -6.32 2.96 21.71
N PHE A 169 -6.89 1.79 22.01
CA PHE A 169 -8.32 1.64 22.23
C PHE A 169 -8.74 2.00 23.64
N GLU A 170 -7.90 1.77 24.64
CA GLU A 170 -8.06 2.36 25.97
C GLU A 170 -8.13 3.90 25.87
N THR A 171 -7.20 4.50 25.14
CA THR A 171 -7.16 5.95 24.91
C THR A 171 -8.42 6.43 24.16
N LEU A 172 -8.85 5.73 23.10
CA LEU A 172 -10.11 6.03 22.41
C LEU A 172 -11.33 5.93 23.35
N GLY A 173 -11.35 4.94 24.25
CA GLY A 173 -12.37 4.83 25.29
C GLY A 173 -12.41 6.09 26.15
N PHE A 174 -11.26 6.57 26.62
CA PHE A 174 -11.18 7.83 27.38
C PHE A 174 -11.60 9.06 26.58
N ILE A 175 -11.31 9.12 25.27
CA ILE A 175 -11.81 10.18 24.39
C ILE A 175 -13.34 10.14 24.34
N VAL A 176 -13.94 8.96 24.13
CA VAL A 176 -15.40 8.80 24.11
C VAL A 176 -16.00 9.32 25.42
N GLU A 177 -15.42 8.96 26.56
CA GLU A 177 -15.91 9.38 27.87
C GLU A 177 -15.78 10.89 28.08
N LYS A 178 -14.60 11.44 27.79
CA LYS A 178 -14.31 12.87 27.92
C LYS A 178 -15.21 13.71 27.05
N VAL A 179 -15.37 13.30 25.79
CA VAL A 179 -16.15 14.05 24.80
C VAL A 179 -17.63 13.91 25.11
N SER A 180 -18.14 12.70 25.37
CA SER A 180 -19.57 12.45 25.56
C SER A 180 -20.11 12.86 26.94
N GLY A 181 -19.28 12.79 27.99
CA GLY A 181 -19.69 12.93 29.38
C GLY A 181 -20.30 11.66 30.00
N MET A 182 -20.29 10.54 29.29
CA MET A 182 -20.81 9.24 29.74
C MET A 182 -19.69 8.21 29.81
N GLN A 183 -19.77 7.21 30.70
CA GLN A 183 -18.82 6.11 30.65
C GLN A 183 -18.97 5.30 29.36
N LEU A 184 -17.90 4.66 28.88
CA LEU A 184 -17.92 3.95 27.58
C LEU A 184 -19.04 2.91 27.49
N ASN A 185 -19.25 2.14 28.57
CA ASN A 185 -20.31 1.13 28.64
C ASN A 185 -21.72 1.73 28.56
N GLU A 186 -21.94 2.87 29.22
CA GLU A 186 -23.22 3.58 29.21
C GLU A 186 -23.49 4.21 27.84
N PHE A 187 -22.45 4.80 27.23
CA PHE A 187 -22.56 5.41 25.91
C PHE A 187 -22.86 4.35 24.84
N ALA A 188 -22.15 3.22 24.87
CA ALA A 188 -22.37 2.13 23.92
C ALA A 188 -23.76 1.49 24.07
N GLU A 189 -24.22 1.28 25.31
CA GLU A 189 -25.58 0.80 25.58
C GLU A 189 -26.64 1.72 24.96
N ALA A 190 -26.57 3.03 25.28
CA ALA A 190 -27.59 3.99 24.88
C ALA A 190 -27.59 4.30 23.37
N ASN A 191 -26.42 4.28 22.72
CA ASN A 191 -26.26 4.77 21.34
C ASN A 191 -26.04 3.68 20.30
N ILE A 192 -25.80 2.43 20.73
CA ILE A 192 -25.50 1.30 19.84
C ILE A 192 -26.40 0.11 20.19
N PHE A 193 -26.27 -0.45 21.40
CA PHE A 193 -26.87 -1.75 21.71
C PHE A 193 -28.38 -1.67 21.86
N ALA A 194 -28.90 -0.73 22.65
CA ALA A 194 -30.35 -0.56 22.79
C ALA A 194 -31.04 -0.17 21.46
N PRO A 195 -30.51 0.76 20.65
CA PRO A 195 -31.07 1.06 19.32
C PRO A 195 -31.10 -0.12 18.35
N LEU A 196 -30.12 -1.03 18.43
CA LEU A 196 -30.06 -2.24 17.60
C LEU A 196 -30.84 -3.42 18.20
N GLY A 197 -31.39 -3.27 19.40
CA GLY A 197 -32.05 -4.36 20.12
C GLY A 197 -31.09 -5.47 20.51
N MET A 198 -29.82 -5.14 20.76
CA MET A 198 -28.79 -6.07 21.24
C MET A 198 -28.88 -6.25 22.76
N ALA A 199 -29.99 -6.80 23.23
CA ALA A 199 -30.35 -6.87 24.64
C ALA A 199 -29.45 -7.77 25.50
N GLU A 200 -28.62 -8.60 24.86
CA GLU A 200 -27.71 -9.55 25.49
C GLU A 200 -26.23 -9.16 25.28
N THR A 201 -26.00 -7.89 24.91
CA THR A 201 -24.67 -7.32 24.68
C THR A 201 -24.37 -6.20 25.65
N ARG A 202 -23.36 -6.35 26.50
CA ARG A 202 -22.93 -5.30 27.43
C ARG A 202 -21.58 -5.59 28.05
N PHE A 203 -20.99 -4.54 28.60
CA PHE A 203 -19.97 -4.69 29.63
C PHE A 203 -20.62 -5.10 30.96
N LEU A 204 -19.84 -5.73 31.84
CA LEU A 204 -20.27 -6.12 33.19
C LEU A 204 -21.62 -6.86 33.19
N PRO A 205 -21.69 -8.05 32.58
CA PRO A 205 -22.94 -8.80 32.50
C PRO A 205 -23.46 -9.11 33.91
N PRO A 206 -24.79 -9.02 34.13
CA PRO A 206 -25.35 -9.20 35.46
C PRO A 206 -25.31 -10.68 35.88
N LYS A 207 -25.38 -10.93 37.20
CA LYS A 207 -25.14 -12.27 37.77
C LYS A 207 -26.13 -13.32 37.25
N GLU A 208 -27.36 -12.92 36.93
CA GLU A 208 -28.38 -13.77 36.34
C GLU A 208 -28.01 -14.36 34.97
N TRP A 209 -27.10 -13.72 34.22
CA TRP A 209 -26.61 -14.25 32.94
C TRP A 209 -25.56 -15.34 33.13
N ARG A 210 -24.93 -15.43 34.30
CA ARG A 210 -23.80 -16.34 34.57
C ARG A 210 -24.04 -17.80 34.12
N PRO A 211 -25.22 -18.43 34.30
CA PRO A 211 -25.49 -19.79 33.83
C PRO A 211 -25.43 -19.96 32.30
N ARG A 212 -25.60 -18.87 31.55
CA ARG A 212 -25.52 -18.82 30.08
C ARG A 212 -24.17 -18.33 29.55
N ILE A 213 -23.31 -17.78 30.41
CA ILE A 213 -21.99 -17.30 30.02
C ILE A 213 -21.03 -18.48 29.92
N ALA A 214 -20.31 -18.57 28.79
CA ALA A 214 -19.18 -19.48 28.64
C ALA A 214 -18.03 -19.02 29.55
N PRO A 215 -17.54 -19.85 30.49
CA PRO A 215 -16.31 -19.55 31.23
C PRO A 215 -15.09 -19.46 30.31
N THR A 216 -14.09 -18.69 30.73
CA THR A 216 -12.81 -18.56 30.04
C THR A 216 -11.74 -19.40 30.72
N GLU A 217 -10.94 -18.88 31.64
CA GLU A 217 -9.93 -19.68 32.35
C GLU A 217 -9.93 -19.41 33.85
N TYR A 218 -9.19 -20.23 34.61
CA TYR A 218 -8.87 -19.91 35.99
C TYR A 218 -7.87 -18.75 36.04
N ASP A 219 -8.14 -17.77 36.89
CA ASP A 219 -7.23 -16.67 37.11
C ASP A 219 -6.02 -17.04 37.99
N GLU A 220 -5.16 -16.06 38.26
CA GLU A 220 -3.97 -16.20 39.11
C GLU A 220 -4.28 -16.64 40.56
N HIS A 221 -5.53 -16.56 41.01
CA HIS A 221 -5.99 -16.98 42.34
C HIS A 221 -6.68 -18.35 42.31
N GLY A 222 -6.83 -18.96 41.13
CA GLY A 222 -7.53 -20.22 40.95
C GLY A 222 -9.05 -20.08 40.86
N ASP A 223 -9.57 -18.87 40.64
CA ASP A 223 -10.99 -18.61 40.44
C ASP A 223 -11.35 -18.67 38.96
N MET A 224 -12.38 -19.46 38.61
CA MET A 224 -12.86 -19.56 37.23
C MET A 224 -13.51 -18.25 36.78
N LEU A 225 -12.92 -17.62 35.75
CA LEU A 225 -13.46 -16.43 35.11
C LEU A 225 -14.74 -16.78 34.35
N ARG A 226 -15.88 -16.32 34.87
CA ARG A 226 -17.21 -16.52 34.27
C ARG A 226 -18.10 -15.32 34.56
N GLY A 227 -18.41 -14.56 33.52
CA GLY A 227 -19.07 -13.25 33.63
C GLY A 227 -18.14 -12.13 34.12
N ILE A 228 -16.83 -12.39 34.10
CA ILE A 228 -15.75 -11.44 34.38
C ILE A 228 -14.87 -11.45 33.13
N VAL A 229 -14.47 -10.26 32.66
CA VAL A 229 -13.62 -10.14 31.48
C VAL A 229 -12.31 -10.92 31.68
N HIS A 230 -11.86 -11.62 30.64
CA HIS A 230 -10.63 -12.39 30.63
C HIS A 230 -9.39 -11.48 30.68
N ASP A 231 -9.41 -10.43 29.85
CA ASP A 231 -8.31 -9.51 29.69
C ASP A 231 -7.86 -8.88 31.03
N PRO A 232 -6.60 -9.06 31.45
CA PRO A 232 -6.13 -8.62 32.76
C PRO A 232 -6.14 -7.09 32.91
N THR A 233 -5.83 -6.34 31.85
CA THR A 233 -5.86 -4.87 31.87
C THR A 233 -7.28 -4.37 32.08
N ALA A 234 -8.24 -4.90 31.32
CA ALA A 234 -9.66 -4.58 31.49
C ALA A 234 -10.19 -4.99 32.88
N ARG A 235 -9.76 -6.14 33.44
CA ARG A 235 -10.07 -6.53 34.83
C ARG A 235 -9.55 -5.49 35.83
N ARG A 236 -8.30 -5.07 35.70
CA ARG A 236 -7.69 -4.04 36.55
C ARG A 236 -8.37 -2.67 36.40
N MET A 237 -8.96 -2.38 35.25
CA MET A 237 -9.77 -1.17 35.02
C MET A 237 -11.19 -1.24 35.61
N GLY A 238 -11.61 -2.39 36.12
CA GLY A 238 -12.97 -2.61 36.65
C GLY A 238 -13.96 -3.17 35.63
N GLY A 239 -13.46 -3.75 34.53
CA GLY A 239 -14.24 -4.50 33.54
C GLY A 239 -14.79 -3.69 32.37
N VAL A 240 -14.55 -2.38 32.34
CA VAL A 240 -14.89 -1.49 31.20
C VAL A 240 -13.60 -0.88 30.66
N ALA A 241 -13.18 -1.33 29.49
CA ALA A 241 -12.04 -0.81 28.78
C ALA A 241 -12.31 -0.73 27.28
N GLY A 242 -11.64 0.18 26.59
CA GLY A 242 -11.89 0.38 25.16
C GLY A 242 -11.42 -0.80 24.29
N HIS A 243 -10.48 -1.60 24.78
CA HIS A 243 -9.92 -2.73 24.04
C HIS A 243 -10.59 -4.08 24.35
N ALA A 244 -11.21 -4.24 25.52
CA ALA A 244 -11.82 -5.49 26.00
C ALA A 244 -12.90 -5.25 27.07
N GLY A 245 -13.74 -6.25 27.35
CA GLY A 245 -14.76 -6.20 28.39
C GLY A 245 -16.21 -6.40 27.93
N LEU A 246 -16.43 -6.47 26.62
CA LEU A 246 -17.75 -6.69 26.05
C LEU A 246 -18.13 -8.18 26.06
N PHE A 247 -19.37 -8.47 26.46
CA PHE A 247 -19.99 -9.79 26.35
C PHE A 247 -21.14 -9.73 25.35
N SER A 248 -21.37 -10.81 24.57
CA SER A 248 -22.48 -10.87 23.60
C SER A 248 -22.84 -12.31 23.20
N THR A 249 -23.92 -12.46 22.44
CA THR A 249 -24.36 -13.70 21.78
C THR A 249 -24.17 -13.62 20.27
N GLY A 250 -24.23 -14.75 19.58
CA GLY A 250 -24.19 -14.78 18.12
C GLY A 250 -25.33 -14.00 17.46
N ASP A 251 -26.51 -13.98 18.08
CA ASP A 251 -27.70 -13.28 17.55
C ASP A 251 -27.56 -11.76 17.63
N ASP A 252 -27.01 -11.25 18.73
CA ASP A 252 -26.80 -9.81 18.85
C ASP A 252 -25.70 -9.32 17.93
N LEU A 253 -24.60 -10.08 17.80
CA LEU A 253 -23.57 -9.77 16.82
C LEU A 253 -24.09 -9.84 15.38
N ALA A 254 -25.04 -10.73 15.08
CA ALA A 254 -25.70 -10.78 13.78
C ALA A 254 -26.50 -9.50 13.50
N LYS A 255 -27.20 -8.93 14.49
CA LYS A 255 -27.88 -7.62 14.35
C LYS A 255 -26.88 -6.49 14.10
N PHE A 256 -25.73 -6.52 14.77
CA PHE A 256 -24.66 -5.55 14.57
C PHE A 256 -24.01 -5.68 13.19
N ALA A 257 -23.72 -6.90 12.74
CA ALA A 257 -23.18 -7.15 11.41
C ALA A 257 -24.14 -6.67 10.31
N GLU A 258 -25.44 -6.92 10.49
CA GLU A 258 -26.48 -6.45 9.59
C GLU A 258 -26.58 -4.92 9.53
N GLU A 259 -26.37 -4.24 10.67
CA GLU A 259 -26.27 -2.77 10.70
C GLU A 259 -25.08 -2.27 9.87
N LEU A 260 -23.96 -2.98 9.85
CA LEU A 260 -22.79 -2.59 9.06
C LEU A 260 -22.89 -2.98 7.57
N LEU A 261 -23.81 -3.87 7.20
CA LEU A 261 -24.12 -4.17 5.80
C LEU A 261 -25.15 -3.19 5.24
N SER A 262 -26.23 -2.93 6.00
CA SER A 262 -27.36 -2.11 5.54
C SER A 262 -27.19 -0.61 5.83
N GLY A 263 -26.60 -0.24 6.97
CA GLY A 263 -26.26 1.13 7.37
C GLY A 263 -27.44 2.10 7.48
N HIS A 264 -28.22 2.10 8.58
CA HIS A 264 -29.40 2.98 8.68
C HIS A 264 -29.90 3.35 10.09
N ARG A 265 -29.56 2.60 11.17
CA ARG A 265 -30.13 2.83 12.50
C ARG A 265 -29.16 3.48 13.47
N VAL A 266 -27.90 3.06 13.42
CA VAL A 266 -26.83 3.56 14.29
C VAL A 266 -25.95 4.46 13.46
N LEU A 267 -25.19 3.95 12.50
CA LEU A 267 -24.29 4.81 11.70
C LEU A 267 -24.92 5.09 10.33
N SER A 268 -24.62 6.26 9.75
CA SER A 268 -24.91 6.48 8.34
C SER A 268 -24.08 5.52 7.48
N LEU A 269 -24.61 5.16 6.30
CA LEU A 269 -23.86 4.38 5.33
C LEU A 269 -22.50 5.00 4.98
N SER A 270 -22.41 6.34 4.92
CA SER A 270 -21.13 7.02 4.70
C SER A 270 -20.12 6.82 5.83
N ALA A 271 -20.56 6.78 7.08
CA ALA A 271 -19.68 6.49 8.21
C ALA A 271 -19.25 5.02 8.23
N VAL A 272 -20.17 4.10 7.91
CA VAL A 272 -19.87 2.66 7.75
C VAL A 272 -18.84 2.45 6.65
N VAL A 273 -19.02 3.05 5.47
CA VAL A 273 -18.02 3.01 4.39
C VAL A 273 -16.71 3.64 4.86
N LYS A 274 -16.73 4.78 5.57
CA LYS A 274 -15.50 5.42 6.03
C LYS A 274 -14.70 4.56 7.01
N MET A 275 -15.36 3.82 7.90
CA MET A 275 -14.68 2.98 8.89
C MET A 275 -14.27 1.60 8.36
N SER A 276 -14.92 1.09 7.32
CA SER A 276 -14.64 -0.22 6.71
C SER A 276 -13.67 -0.19 5.53
N THR A 277 -13.23 1.00 5.10
CA THR A 277 -12.28 1.19 3.99
C THR A 277 -10.89 1.57 4.49
N PRO A 278 -9.81 1.31 3.73
CA PRO A 278 -8.45 1.61 4.15
C PRO A 278 -8.26 3.06 4.64
N GLN A 279 -7.75 3.19 5.86
CA GLN A 279 -7.51 4.47 6.53
C GLN A 279 -6.07 4.59 7.08
N GLN A 280 -5.19 3.61 6.81
CA GLN A 280 -3.79 3.61 7.21
C GLN A 280 -2.96 4.72 6.52
N PRO A 281 -1.73 5.00 6.98
CA PRO A 281 -0.80 5.89 6.29
C PRO A 281 -0.54 5.46 4.84
N PRO A 282 -0.21 6.40 3.93
CA PRO A 282 0.07 6.10 2.53
C PRO A 282 1.21 5.08 2.46
N ASN A 283 1.13 4.16 1.50
CA ASN A 283 2.14 3.13 1.26
C ASN A 283 2.29 2.07 2.38
N ALA A 284 1.50 2.13 3.45
CA ALA A 284 1.60 1.14 4.51
C ALA A 284 0.98 -0.21 4.09
N ALA A 285 1.72 -1.30 4.32
CA ALA A 285 1.36 -2.65 3.85
C ALA A 285 0.24 -3.34 4.67
N SER A 286 -0.07 -2.86 5.88
CA SER A 286 -1.16 -3.39 6.70
C SER A 286 -2.43 -2.57 6.44
N LEU A 287 -3.35 -3.10 5.65
CA LEU A 287 -4.61 -2.41 5.39
C LEU A 287 -5.49 -2.45 6.63
N ARG A 288 -5.86 -1.27 7.13
CA ARG A 288 -6.70 -1.10 8.31
C ARG A 288 -7.83 -0.13 8.02
N GLY A 289 -9.05 -0.52 8.38
CA GLY A 289 -10.15 0.41 8.55
C GLY A 289 -10.00 1.21 9.86
N LEU A 290 -10.99 2.05 10.16
CA LEU A 290 -11.07 2.67 11.49
C LEU A 290 -11.53 1.60 12.47
N GLY A 291 -10.60 1.05 13.24
CA GLY A 291 -10.79 -0.04 14.19
C GLY A 291 -11.02 -1.43 13.61
N TRP A 292 -11.23 -1.55 12.31
CA TRP A 292 -11.39 -2.84 11.63
C TRP A 292 -10.11 -3.32 10.97
N ASP A 293 -9.91 -4.64 10.95
CA ASP A 293 -8.93 -5.26 10.06
C ASP A 293 -9.54 -5.42 8.68
N ILE A 294 -8.73 -5.19 7.64
CA ILE A 294 -9.09 -5.45 6.25
C ILE A 294 -8.08 -6.45 5.70
N ASP A 295 -6.80 -6.11 5.82
CA ASP A 295 -5.71 -6.92 5.30
C ASP A 295 -4.40 -6.59 6.04
N SER A 296 -4.35 -6.86 7.34
CA SER A 296 -3.11 -6.89 8.14
C SER A 296 -2.59 -8.33 8.34
N PRO A 297 -1.40 -8.54 8.97
CA PRO A 297 -0.94 -9.87 9.39
C PRO A 297 -1.93 -10.63 10.30
N PHE A 298 -2.86 -9.93 10.95
CA PHE A 298 -3.89 -10.53 11.79
C PHE A 298 -5.19 -10.89 11.04
N ALA A 299 -5.30 -10.55 9.75
CA ALA A 299 -6.50 -10.74 8.92
C ALA A 299 -6.67 -12.16 8.36
N SER A 300 -5.79 -13.11 8.70
CA SER A 300 -5.85 -14.49 8.17
C SER A 300 -7.18 -15.20 8.46
N ASN A 301 -7.95 -14.74 9.46
CA ASN A 301 -9.30 -15.24 9.74
C ASN A 301 -10.37 -14.84 8.71
N ARG A 302 -10.05 -13.97 7.74
CA ARG A 302 -10.82 -13.76 6.51
C ARG A 302 -10.98 -15.04 5.69
N GLY A 303 -10.04 -15.98 5.85
CA GLY A 303 -9.92 -17.13 4.96
C GLY A 303 -9.27 -16.74 3.63
N GLU A 304 -9.20 -17.70 2.73
CA GLU A 304 -8.49 -17.57 1.45
C GLU A 304 -9.37 -16.96 0.35
N LEU A 305 -10.70 -17.02 0.50
CA LEU A 305 -11.65 -16.74 -0.59
C LEU A 305 -12.50 -15.48 -0.42
N LEU A 306 -12.74 -15.00 0.81
CA LEU A 306 -13.45 -13.72 0.99
C LEU A 306 -12.57 -12.58 0.43
N PRO A 307 -13.13 -11.60 -0.31
CA PRO A 307 -12.34 -10.60 -1.02
C PRO A 307 -11.61 -9.64 -0.08
N VAL A 308 -10.47 -9.09 -0.52
CA VAL A 308 -9.86 -7.94 0.15
C VAL A 308 -10.83 -6.76 -0.04
N GLY A 309 -11.23 -6.12 1.06
CA GLY A 309 -12.33 -5.15 1.10
C GLY A 309 -13.55 -5.64 1.89
N SER A 310 -13.62 -6.94 2.17
CA SER A 310 -14.25 -7.42 3.40
C SER A 310 -13.40 -7.05 4.62
N PHE A 311 -14.02 -6.95 5.78
CA PHE A 311 -13.38 -6.46 7.00
C PHE A 311 -13.87 -7.22 8.22
N GLY A 312 -13.07 -7.24 9.28
CA GLY A 312 -13.44 -7.92 10.51
C GLY A 312 -12.41 -7.81 11.60
N HIS A 313 -12.60 -8.57 12.66
CA HIS A 313 -11.70 -8.60 13.80
C HIS A 313 -11.84 -9.92 14.58
N THR A 314 -10.87 -10.22 15.44
CA THR A 314 -10.87 -11.40 16.32
C THR A 314 -10.79 -11.03 17.81
N GLY A 315 -11.14 -11.97 18.68
CA GLY A 315 -10.93 -11.88 20.13
C GLY A 315 -9.97 -12.97 20.60
N PHE A 316 -9.15 -12.67 21.61
CA PHE A 316 -8.20 -13.61 22.19
C PHE A 316 -8.87 -14.88 22.75
N THR A 317 -10.08 -14.74 23.29
CA THR A 317 -10.91 -15.85 23.81
C THR A 317 -11.33 -16.86 22.74
N GLY A 318 -11.14 -16.54 21.45
CA GLY A 318 -11.44 -17.42 20.33
C GLY A 318 -12.57 -16.91 19.43
N THR A 319 -13.21 -15.80 19.78
CA THR A 319 -14.28 -15.16 19.01
C THR A 319 -13.80 -14.48 17.71
N SER A 320 -14.65 -14.36 16.70
CA SER A 320 -14.39 -13.59 15.48
C SER A 320 -15.68 -13.16 14.80
N LEU A 321 -15.62 -12.00 14.15
CA LEU A 321 -16.65 -11.45 13.27
C LEU A 321 -15.96 -10.96 11.99
N TRP A 322 -16.45 -11.43 10.85
CA TRP A 322 -16.01 -10.97 9.53
C TRP A 322 -17.23 -10.60 8.68
N ILE A 323 -17.16 -9.49 7.97
CA ILE A 323 -18.26 -8.88 7.22
C ILE A 323 -17.76 -8.56 5.82
N ASP A 324 -18.52 -8.99 4.82
CA ASP A 324 -18.26 -8.69 3.42
C ASP A 324 -19.46 -7.93 2.83
N PRO A 325 -19.34 -6.59 2.67
CA PRO A 325 -20.41 -5.77 2.12
C PRO A 325 -20.66 -6.05 0.63
N VAL A 326 -19.75 -6.73 -0.06
CA VAL A 326 -19.84 -6.99 -1.49
C VAL A 326 -20.80 -8.14 -1.77
N THR A 327 -20.69 -9.19 -0.98
CA THR A 327 -21.51 -10.39 -1.11
C THR A 327 -22.69 -10.38 -0.14
N ASP A 328 -22.92 -9.26 0.56
CA ASP A 328 -23.91 -9.09 1.63
C ASP A 328 -23.86 -10.25 2.65
N THR A 329 -22.66 -10.57 3.12
CA THR A 329 -22.40 -11.77 3.95
C THR A 329 -21.64 -11.41 5.22
N TYR A 330 -21.96 -12.08 6.34
CA TYR A 330 -21.10 -12.07 7.53
C TYR A 330 -20.93 -13.46 8.12
N VAL A 331 -19.77 -13.67 8.75
CA VAL A 331 -19.39 -14.90 9.44
C VAL A 331 -19.02 -14.59 10.88
N ILE A 332 -19.74 -15.21 11.81
CA ILE A 332 -19.51 -15.10 13.25
C ILE A 332 -19.14 -16.49 13.78
N LEU A 333 -18.02 -16.55 14.51
CA LEU A 333 -17.64 -17.71 15.30
C LEU A 333 -17.40 -17.24 16.73
N LEU A 334 -18.20 -17.71 17.68
CA LEU A 334 -17.99 -17.50 19.10
C LEU A 334 -17.59 -18.80 19.77
N THR A 335 -16.44 -18.81 20.42
CA THR A 335 -15.90 -19.95 21.17
C THR A 335 -15.13 -19.42 22.38
N ASN A 336 -14.92 -20.27 23.38
CA ASN A 336 -14.06 -20.04 24.53
C ASN A 336 -12.82 -20.95 24.45
N ALA A 337 -11.96 -20.69 23.46
CA ALA A 337 -10.77 -21.50 23.18
C ALA A 337 -9.72 -21.48 24.30
N VAL A 338 -9.86 -20.54 25.24
CA VAL A 338 -9.03 -20.42 26.44
C VAL A 338 -9.54 -21.28 27.61
N HIS A 339 -10.65 -22.01 27.45
CA HIS A 339 -11.23 -22.81 28.55
C HIS A 339 -10.79 -24.28 28.53
N PRO A 340 -10.40 -24.87 29.68
CA PRO A 340 -10.24 -24.25 31.02
C PRO A 340 -8.91 -23.50 31.22
N HIS A 341 -7.99 -23.66 30.27
CA HIS A 341 -6.71 -22.95 30.18
C HIS A 341 -6.43 -22.62 28.72
N VAL A 342 -5.60 -21.61 28.44
CA VAL A 342 -5.20 -21.24 27.07
C VAL A 342 -4.82 -22.47 26.23
N GLY A 343 -5.67 -22.78 25.25
CA GLY A 343 -5.54 -23.94 24.37
C GLY A 343 -4.73 -23.67 23.11
N LYS A 344 -4.97 -24.49 22.08
CA LYS A 344 -4.35 -24.31 20.75
C LYS A 344 -4.91 -23.09 20.04
N SER A 345 -4.10 -22.50 19.15
CA SER A 345 -4.56 -21.41 18.28
C SER A 345 -5.75 -21.82 17.43
N VAL A 346 -6.78 -20.97 17.39
CA VAL A 346 -8.00 -21.14 16.58
C VAL A 346 -7.95 -20.42 15.23
N VAL A 347 -6.81 -19.81 14.88
CA VAL A 347 -6.64 -19.05 13.63
C VAL A 347 -7.00 -19.90 12.41
N SER A 348 -6.46 -21.12 12.33
CA SER A 348 -6.75 -22.05 11.22
C SER A 348 -8.23 -22.42 11.14
N LEU A 349 -8.91 -22.60 12.28
CA LEU A 349 -10.34 -22.91 12.30
C LEU A 349 -11.16 -21.75 11.74
N ARG A 350 -10.87 -20.51 12.15
CA ARG A 350 -11.56 -19.31 11.65
C ARG A 350 -11.37 -19.14 10.14
N ALA A 351 -10.13 -19.28 9.67
CA ALA A 351 -9.79 -19.15 8.25
C ALA A 351 -10.52 -20.19 7.40
N ARG A 352 -10.45 -21.47 7.81
CA ARG A 352 -11.15 -22.58 7.11
C ARG A 352 -12.66 -22.40 7.12
N LEU A 353 -13.23 -21.94 8.24
CA LEU A 353 -14.65 -21.66 8.35
C LEU A 353 -15.08 -20.59 7.34
N ALA A 354 -14.36 -19.46 7.29
CA ALA A 354 -14.66 -18.38 6.36
C ALA A 354 -14.54 -18.81 4.89
N THR A 355 -13.50 -19.57 4.54
CA THR A 355 -13.36 -20.20 3.21
C THR A 355 -14.54 -21.11 2.89
N ALA A 356 -14.93 -21.98 3.82
CA ALA A 356 -16.05 -22.90 3.64
C ALA A 356 -17.38 -22.18 3.41
N VAL A 357 -17.60 -21.02 4.04
CA VAL A 357 -18.80 -20.19 3.79
C VAL A 357 -18.88 -19.75 2.34
N VAL A 358 -17.77 -19.31 1.75
CA VAL A 358 -17.73 -18.88 0.34
C VAL A 358 -18.14 -20.01 -0.60
N GLU A 359 -17.61 -21.21 -0.36
CA GLU A 359 -17.94 -22.41 -1.14
C GLU A 359 -19.40 -22.85 -0.93
N SER A 360 -19.85 -22.85 0.33
CA SER A 360 -21.20 -23.24 0.75
C SER A 360 -22.29 -22.39 0.12
N LEU A 361 -22.05 -21.08 0.04
CA LEU A 361 -22.98 -20.09 -0.52
C LEU A 361 -22.73 -19.82 -2.01
N GLN A 362 -21.67 -20.41 -2.59
CA GLN A 362 -21.25 -20.15 -3.97
C GLN A 362 -21.12 -18.64 -4.25
N LEU A 363 -20.49 -17.91 -3.33
CA LEU A 363 -20.40 -16.46 -3.44
C LEU A 363 -19.57 -16.08 -4.68
N THR A 364 -20.18 -15.30 -5.57
CA THR A 364 -19.52 -14.74 -6.75
C THR A 364 -19.54 -13.23 -6.67
N VAL A 365 -18.41 -12.58 -6.93
CA VAL A 365 -18.32 -11.13 -7.04
C VAL A 365 -18.45 -10.73 -8.51
N GLY A 366 -19.39 -9.84 -8.85
CA GLY A 366 -19.54 -9.32 -10.21
C GLY A 366 -18.34 -8.47 -10.64
N GLU A 367 -18.10 -8.36 -11.95
CA GLU A 367 -16.94 -7.61 -12.47
C GLU A 367 -16.93 -6.13 -12.06
N GLU A 368 -18.09 -5.47 -12.04
CA GLU A 368 -18.21 -4.09 -11.57
C GLU A 368 -17.89 -3.93 -10.07
N GLU A 369 -18.24 -4.93 -9.25
CA GLU A 369 -17.95 -4.94 -7.82
C GLU A 369 -16.48 -5.26 -7.54
N LYS A 370 -15.85 -6.13 -8.34
CA LYS A 370 -14.38 -6.32 -8.32
C LYS A 370 -13.66 -5.02 -8.62
N LEU A 371 -14.13 -4.28 -9.63
CA LEU A 371 -13.62 -2.95 -9.99
C LEU A 371 -13.84 -1.92 -8.86
N ALA A 372 -15.00 -1.95 -8.18
CA ALA A 372 -15.28 -1.07 -7.05
C ALA A 372 -14.42 -1.40 -5.82
N LEU A 373 -14.25 -2.68 -5.49
CA LEU A 373 -13.33 -3.17 -4.46
C LEU A 373 -11.88 -2.78 -4.75
N ALA A 374 -11.43 -2.89 -6.00
CA ALA A 374 -10.11 -2.47 -6.43
C ALA A 374 -9.88 -0.95 -6.27
N ARG A 375 -10.94 -0.14 -6.43
CA ARG A 375 -10.89 1.32 -6.18
C ARG A 375 -10.89 1.66 -4.69
N ILE A 376 -11.71 0.97 -3.91
CA ILE A 376 -11.90 1.21 -2.47
C ILE A 376 -10.70 0.73 -1.64
N THR A 377 -10.13 -0.42 -1.97
CA THR A 377 -9.02 -1.02 -1.22
C THR A 377 -7.66 -0.46 -1.60
N GLY A 378 -7.61 0.50 -2.54
CA GLY A 378 -6.35 0.98 -3.11
C GLY A 378 -5.61 -0.17 -3.79
N TYR A 379 -6.21 -0.76 -4.84
CA TYR A 379 -5.56 -1.72 -5.75
C TYR A 379 -4.68 -2.75 -5.03
N ASN A 380 -5.25 -3.49 -4.06
CA ASN A 380 -4.50 -4.47 -3.27
C ASN A 380 -4.14 -5.76 -4.01
N GLU A 381 -4.45 -5.92 -5.29
CA GLU A 381 -3.75 -6.93 -6.10
C GLU A 381 -2.28 -6.53 -6.33
N SER A 382 -1.96 -5.22 -6.33
CA SER A 382 -0.57 -4.75 -6.29
C SER A 382 0.09 -4.89 -4.91
N GLN A 383 -0.67 -4.90 -3.81
CA GLN A 383 -0.13 -5.32 -2.49
C GLN A 383 -0.21 -6.84 -2.28
N MET A 384 -1.00 -7.60 -3.04
CA MET A 384 -0.80 -9.05 -3.12
C MET A 384 0.52 -9.37 -3.79
N ALA A 385 1.01 -8.51 -4.69
CA ALA A 385 2.40 -8.57 -5.13
C ALA A 385 3.38 -8.18 -4.00
N ALA A 386 3.02 -7.25 -3.11
CA ALA A 386 3.75 -7.01 -1.85
C ALA A 386 3.65 -8.20 -0.83
N ARG A 387 2.59 -9.00 -0.86
CA ARG A 387 2.40 -10.21 -0.01
C ARG A 387 2.93 -11.49 -0.65
N ARG A 388 3.10 -11.48 -1.96
CA ARG A 388 3.88 -12.42 -2.77
C ARG A 388 5.26 -11.83 -3.08
N LEU A 389 5.86 -11.07 -2.14
CA LEU A 389 7.31 -10.83 -2.07
C LEU A 389 8.08 -12.11 -1.69
N SER A 390 7.58 -13.29 -2.05
CA SER A 390 8.49 -14.36 -2.43
C SER A 390 9.15 -13.89 -3.70
N VAL A 391 10.49 -13.89 -3.76
CA VAL A 391 11.24 -13.76 -5.01
C VAL A 391 10.60 -14.70 -6.04
N ARG A 392 9.78 -14.13 -6.93
CA ARG A 392 9.21 -14.86 -8.04
C ARG A 392 10.27 -14.76 -9.11
N ASP A 393 10.85 -15.89 -9.48
CA ASP A 393 11.65 -15.97 -10.70
C ASP A 393 10.66 -15.97 -11.88
N GLY A 394 10.21 -14.79 -12.27
CA GLY A 394 9.32 -14.62 -13.42
C GLY A 394 10.08 -14.83 -14.72
N ASP A 395 9.48 -15.55 -15.66
CA ASP A 395 9.93 -15.57 -17.06
C ASP A 395 9.16 -14.49 -17.83
N VAL A 396 9.57 -13.22 -17.65
CA VAL A 396 8.94 -12.10 -18.36
C VAL A 396 9.33 -12.17 -19.83
N LYS A 397 8.44 -11.83 -20.75
CA LYS A 397 8.78 -11.51 -22.14
C LYS A 397 8.59 -10.03 -22.38
N THR A 398 9.66 -9.35 -22.78
CA THR A 398 9.60 -7.92 -23.12
C THR A 398 8.84 -7.70 -24.43
N GLY A 399 8.50 -6.46 -24.77
CA GLY A 399 7.80 -6.15 -26.02
C GLY A 399 8.52 -6.67 -27.27
N ILE A 400 9.86 -6.69 -27.30
CA ILE A 400 10.62 -7.29 -28.41
C ILE A 400 10.46 -8.82 -28.44
N ASP A 401 10.52 -9.49 -27.29
CA ASP A 401 10.30 -10.94 -27.19
C ASP A 401 8.89 -11.35 -27.68
N VAL A 402 7.88 -10.55 -27.30
CA VAL A 402 6.48 -10.76 -27.72
C VAL A 402 6.32 -10.48 -29.22
N LEU A 403 6.94 -9.41 -29.73
CA LEU A 403 6.93 -9.10 -31.16
C LEU A 403 7.54 -10.23 -32.00
N GLU A 404 8.66 -10.80 -31.55
CA GLU A 404 9.28 -11.96 -32.19
C GLU A 404 8.37 -13.20 -32.14
N ALA A 405 7.76 -13.49 -30.99
CA ALA A 405 6.82 -14.60 -30.83
C ALA A 405 5.60 -14.46 -31.75
N HIS A 406 5.18 -13.23 -32.04
CA HIS A 406 4.10 -12.91 -32.97
C HIS A 406 4.55 -12.86 -34.43
N ASN A 407 5.80 -13.21 -34.73
CA ASN A 407 6.41 -13.11 -36.07
C ASN A 407 6.27 -11.70 -36.66
N PHE A 408 6.43 -10.67 -35.83
CA PHE A 408 6.42 -9.26 -36.22
C PHE A 408 5.11 -8.77 -36.88
N ARG A 409 3.98 -9.47 -36.69
CA ARG A 409 2.71 -9.13 -37.34
C ARG A 409 2.23 -7.71 -37.07
N GLU A 410 2.57 -7.14 -35.91
CA GLU A 410 2.22 -5.77 -35.50
C GLU A 410 2.87 -4.72 -36.40
N LEU A 411 4.00 -5.05 -37.04
CA LEU A 411 4.71 -4.20 -38.02
C LEU A 411 4.26 -4.44 -39.46
N GLN A 412 3.41 -5.44 -39.71
CA GLN A 412 2.86 -5.78 -41.04
C GLN A 412 3.94 -5.90 -42.14
N PRO A 413 4.95 -6.79 -41.98
CA PRO A 413 6.02 -6.94 -42.95
C PRO A 413 5.49 -7.32 -44.35
N ASP A 414 6.01 -6.67 -45.38
CA ASP A 414 5.65 -6.93 -46.78
C ASP A 414 6.93 -7.13 -47.63
N PRO A 415 7.25 -8.36 -48.03
CA PRO A 415 8.42 -8.64 -48.86
C PRO A 415 8.40 -7.97 -50.25
N SER A 416 7.23 -7.60 -50.77
CA SER A 416 7.08 -6.93 -52.07
C SER A 416 7.32 -5.43 -51.98
N ARG A 417 7.04 -4.84 -50.81
CA ARG A 417 7.27 -3.43 -50.49
C ARG A 417 7.67 -3.30 -49.01
N PRO A 418 8.96 -3.46 -48.68
CA PRO A 418 9.40 -3.45 -47.29
C PRO A 418 8.96 -2.21 -46.52
N VAL A 419 8.47 -2.42 -45.30
CA VAL A 419 8.06 -1.33 -44.40
C VAL A 419 9.32 -0.67 -43.84
N ARG A 420 9.47 0.64 -44.03
CA ARG A 420 10.64 1.39 -43.54
C ARG A 420 10.49 1.68 -42.05
N ILE A 421 11.41 1.19 -41.24
CA ILE A 421 11.38 1.30 -39.79
C ILE A 421 12.38 2.36 -39.32
N GLY A 422 11.90 3.28 -38.48
CA GLY A 422 12.74 4.14 -37.64
C GLY A 422 12.76 3.61 -36.21
N LEU A 423 13.92 3.28 -35.67
CA LEU A 423 14.03 2.69 -34.33
C LEU A 423 14.59 3.69 -33.32
N VAL A 424 13.82 4.05 -32.31
CA VAL A 424 14.27 4.81 -31.13
C VAL A 424 14.77 3.81 -30.09
N THR A 425 16.08 3.79 -29.84
CA THR A 425 16.71 2.72 -29.06
C THR A 425 18.05 3.16 -28.46
N ASN A 426 18.52 2.38 -27.48
CA ASN A 426 19.89 2.41 -26.98
C ASN A 426 20.39 0.96 -26.71
N GLN A 427 21.49 0.82 -26.00
CA GLN A 427 22.13 -0.47 -25.65
C GLN A 427 21.27 -1.40 -24.79
N THR A 428 20.23 -0.88 -24.12
CA THR A 428 19.35 -1.69 -23.27
C THR A 428 18.36 -2.55 -24.06
N ALA A 429 18.20 -2.23 -25.35
CA ALA A 429 17.24 -2.86 -26.24
C ALA A 429 17.77 -4.21 -26.77
N ILE A 430 17.68 -5.23 -25.92
CA ILE A 430 18.01 -6.61 -26.25
C ILE A 430 16.82 -7.54 -26.07
N ASP A 431 16.77 -8.61 -26.86
CA ASP A 431 15.85 -9.74 -26.69
C ASP A 431 16.33 -10.71 -25.60
N SER A 432 15.52 -11.72 -25.29
CA SER A 432 15.82 -12.81 -24.35
C SER A 432 17.04 -13.67 -24.72
N ARG A 433 17.55 -13.56 -25.95
CA ARG A 433 18.78 -14.24 -26.43
C ARG A 433 20.00 -13.31 -26.40
N GLY A 434 19.83 -12.05 -25.99
CA GLY A 434 20.88 -11.04 -25.95
C GLY A 434 21.17 -10.38 -27.31
N LEU A 435 20.31 -10.53 -28.31
CA LEU A 435 20.42 -9.85 -29.59
C LEU A 435 19.84 -8.44 -29.49
N ARG A 436 20.52 -7.46 -30.09
CA ARG A 436 20.04 -6.07 -30.12
C ARG A 436 18.81 -5.96 -31.02
N THR A 437 17.81 -5.21 -30.59
CA THR A 437 16.63 -4.88 -31.41
C THR A 437 16.94 -4.39 -32.84
N PRO A 438 17.94 -3.52 -33.10
CA PRO A 438 18.33 -3.19 -34.49
C PRO A 438 18.82 -4.41 -35.30
N ASP A 439 19.49 -5.37 -34.67
CA ASP A 439 19.97 -6.59 -35.33
C ASP A 439 18.81 -7.57 -35.61
N VAL A 440 17.82 -7.63 -34.71
CA VAL A 440 16.61 -8.42 -34.90
C VAL A 440 15.80 -7.86 -36.08
N LEU A 441 15.46 -6.57 -36.03
CA LEU A 441 14.59 -5.94 -37.05
C LEU A 441 15.22 -5.88 -38.44
N SER A 442 16.55 -5.76 -38.54
CA SER A 442 17.26 -5.74 -39.84
C SER A 442 17.25 -7.09 -40.57
N ARG A 443 16.92 -8.19 -39.88
CA ARG A 443 16.89 -9.55 -40.44
C ARG A 443 15.49 -10.04 -40.82
N VAL A 444 14.44 -9.27 -40.53
CA VAL A 444 13.06 -9.67 -40.79
C VAL A 444 12.70 -9.41 -42.26
N PRO A 445 12.33 -10.44 -43.05
CA PRO A 445 11.88 -10.25 -44.41
C PRO A 445 10.65 -9.34 -44.48
N GLY A 446 10.66 -8.35 -45.37
CA GLY A 446 9.56 -7.38 -45.51
C GLY A 446 9.63 -6.18 -44.56
N LEU A 447 10.65 -6.09 -43.71
CA LEU A 447 11.02 -4.87 -43.01
C LEU A 447 12.33 -4.29 -43.57
N GLN A 448 12.49 -2.98 -43.46
CA GLN A 448 13.74 -2.30 -43.77
C GLN A 448 14.05 -1.27 -42.68
N LEU A 449 15.07 -1.50 -41.86
CA LEU A 449 15.53 -0.53 -40.88
C LEU A 449 16.26 0.62 -41.62
N THR A 450 15.71 1.84 -41.58
CA THR A 450 16.23 2.99 -42.35
C THR A 450 16.81 4.11 -41.49
N ALA A 451 16.46 4.16 -40.21
CA ALA A 451 16.97 5.14 -39.26
C ALA A 451 17.04 4.56 -37.84
N ILE A 452 18.09 4.90 -37.10
CA ILE A 452 18.20 4.69 -35.66
C ILE A 452 18.22 6.06 -34.98
N PHE A 453 17.39 6.25 -33.96
CA PHE A 453 17.35 7.47 -33.16
C PHE A 453 17.89 7.16 -31.77
N SER A 454 18.98 7.83 -31.41
CA SER A 454 19.66 7.63 -30.13
C SER A 454 19.27 8.73 -29.13
N PRO A 455 18.82 8.38 -27.92
CA PRO A 455 18.49 9.34 -26.88
C PRO A 455 19.75 9.91 -26.20
N GLU A 456 19.55 10.53 -25.03
CA GLU A 456 20.61 10.86 -24.06
C GLU A 456 21.56 9.67 -23.85
N HIS A 457 22.84 9.96 -23.62
CA HIS A 457 23.94 8.98 -23.47
C HIS A 457 24.40 8.21 -24.73
N GLY A 458 23.72 8.38 -25.86
CA GLY A 458 24.13 7.79 -27.13
C GLY A 458 23.71 6.32 -27.26
N ILE A 459 23.88 5.75 -28.46
CA ILE A 459 23.43 4.38 -28.80
C ILE A 459 24.07 3.30 -27.91
N ALA A 460 25.27 3.56 -27.40
CA ALA A 460 26.02 2.67 -26.53
C ALA A 460 25.85 2.98 -25.03
N GLY A 461 25.19 4.08 -24.68
CA GLY A 461 24.92 4.48 -23.29
C GLY A 461 26.15 4.85 -22.47
N LYS A 462 27.21 5.33 -23.12
CA LYS A 462 28.51 5.60 -22.47
C LYS A 462 28.84 7.09 -22.36
N LEU A 463 28.03 7.96 -22.93
CA LEU A 463 28.31 9.39 -23.01
C LEU A 463 27.60 10.16 -21.89
N ASP A 464 28.27 11.12 -21.26
CA ASP A 464 27.68 12.04 -20.27
C ASP A 464 27.92 13.49 -20.77
N THR A 465 27.40 13.79 -21.95
CA THR A 465 27.58 15.06 -22.67
C THR A 465 26.40 15.35 -23.61
N THR A 466 26.16 16.62 -23.89
CA THR A 466 25.16 17.10 -24.86
C THR A 466 25.67 17.09 -26.31
N ASP A 467 26.98 16.89 -26.54
CA ASP A 467 27.59 16.85 -27.87
C ASP A 467 27.68 15.41 -28.40
N ILE A 468 26.57 14.91 -28.94
CA ILE A 468 26.46 13.57 -29.53
C ILE A 468 26.31 13.70 -31.05
N SER A 469 27.32 13.24 -31.79
CA SER A 469 27.35 13.33 -33.26
C SER A 469 26.53 12.24 -33.94
N GLN A 470 26.08 12.54 -35.17
CA GLN A 470 25.49 11.53 -36.04
C GLN A 470 26.55 10.52 -36.49
N SER A 471 26.16 9.26 -36.61
CA SER A 471 27.07 8.16 -36.97
C SER A 471 26.32 7.09 -37.78
N GLN A 472 26.96 5.95 -38.02
CA GLN A 472 26.31 4.76 -38.60
C GLN A 472 26.48 3.60 -37.63
N ASP A 473 25.45 2.76 -37.50
CA ASP A 473 25.55 1.53 -36.72
C ASP A 473 26.51 0.56 -37.42
N ALA A 474 27.51 0.09 -36.67
CA ALA A 474 28.59 -0.71 -37.24
C ALA A 474 28.14 -2.07 -37.79
N ALA A 475 27.05 -2.65 -37.26
CA ALA A 475 26.58 -3.98 -37.67
C ALA A 475 25.60 -3.91 -38.85
N THR A 476 24.71 -2.92 -38.84
CA THR A 476 23.62 -2.80 -39.83
C THR A 476 23.91 -1.78 -40.94
N GLY A 477 24.86 -0.87 -40.74
CA GLY A 477 25.15 0.24 -41.65
C GLY A 477 24.10 1.36 -41.65
N VAL A 478 23.08 1.27 -40.79
CA VAL A 478 21.96 2.22 -40.73
C VAL A 478 22.42 3.53 -40.09
N PRO A 479 21.99 4.70 -40.61
CA PRO A 479 22.32 6.00 -40.01
C PRO A 479 21.72 6.14 -38.60
N ILE A 480 22.55 6.66 -37.67
CA ILE A 480 22.19 6.99 -36.30
C ILE A 480 22.04 8.50 -36.17
N TYR A 481 20.85 8.94 -35.78
CA TYR A 481 20.50 10.32 -35.49
C TYR A 481 20.44 10.52 -33.97
N SER A 482 21.28 11.40 -33.43
CA SER A 482 21.10 11.86 -32.05
C SER A 482 19.81 12.68 -31.94
N VAL A 483 19.00 12.35 -30.94
CA VAL A 483 17.83 13.14 -30.51
C VAL A 483 18.06 13.67 -29.09
N TYR A 484 19.29 14.09 -28.82
CA TYR A 484 19.69 14.76 -27.59
C TYR A 484 20.59 15.95 -27.91
N GLY A 485 20.43 17.03 -27.14
CA GLY A 485 21.22 18.25 -27.30
C GLY A 485 20.71 19.42 -26.44
N GLU A 486 21.35 20.58 -26.58
CA GLU A 486 21.09 21.76 -25.74
C GLU A 486 19.75 22.47 -26.03
N SER A 487 19.19 22.30 -27.22
CA SER A 487 17.93 22.93 -27.61
C SER A 487 16.81 21.90 -27.80
N ASP A 488 15.57 22.33 -27.60
CA ASP A 488 14.38 21.48 -27.80
C ASP A 488 14.34 20.87 -29.21
N ALA A 489 14.71 21.65 -30.23
CA ALA A 489 14.77 21.18 -31.62
C ALA A 489 15.77 20.04 -31.82
N LYS A 490 16.91 20.02 -31.10
CA LYS A 490 17.90 18.93 -31.15
C LYS A 490 17.46 17.68 -30.40
N ARG A 491 16.44 17.79 -29.54
CA ARG A 491 15.87 16.67 -28.77
C ARG A 491 14.75 15.93 -29.52
N ARG A 492 14.46 16.36 -30.76
CA ARG A 492 13.35 15.87 -31.59
C ARG A 492 13.89 15.33 -32.90
N PRO A 493 13.22 14.34 -33.53
CA PRO A 493 13.60 13.90 -34.86
C PRO A 493 13.32 15.02 -35.88
N SER A 494 14.23 15.20 -36.85
CA SER A 494 14.03 16.18 -37.93
C SER A 494 12.95 15.70 -38.92
N ASP A 495 12.28 16.64 -39.59
CA ASP A 495 11.27 16.32 -40.61
C ASP A 495 11.87 15.44 -41.74
N GLY A 496 13.16 15.64 -42.08
CA GLY A 496 13.88 14.81 -43.04
C GLY A 496 14.08 13.36 -42.58
N ALA A 497 14.43 13.15 -41.30
CA ALA A 497 14.55 11.82 -40.74
C ALA A 497 13.17 11.13 -40.59
N MET A 498 12.11 11.89 -40.31
CA MET A 498 10.74 11.36 -40.27
C MET A 498 10.21 10.97 -41.66
N ALA A 499 10.71 11.58 -42.74
CA ALA A 499 10.33 11.25 -44.11
C ALA A 499 10.92 9.91 -44.60
N SER A 500 12.03 9.45 -44.01
CA SER A 500 12.70 8.21 -44.39
C SER A 500 12.07 6.94 -43.77
N VAL A 501 11.05 7.10 -42.92
CA VAL A 501 10.41 6.00 -42.18
C VAL A 501 8.90 5.94 -42.46
N ASP A 502 8.32 4.76 -42.33
CA ASP A 502 6.86 4.51 -42.41
C ASP A 502 6.29 4.25 -41.01
N THR A 503 7.01 3.47 -40.19
CA THR A 503 6.65 3.16 -38.80
C THR A 503 7.83 3.44 -37.88
N ILE A 504 7.54 4.04 -36.73
CA ILE A 504 8.51 4.26 -35.65
C ILE A 504 8.36 3.12 -34.66
N VAL A 505 9.47 2.52 -34.24
CA VAL A 505 9.53 1.56 -33.14
C VAL A 505 10.26 2.23 -31.99
N TYR A 506 9.72 2.17 -30.77
CA TYR A 506 10.37 2.64 -29.55
C TYR A 506 10.68 1.44 -28.67
N ASP A 507 11.95 1.25 -28.32
CA ASP A 507 12.43 0.16 -27.48
C ASP A 507 13.62 0.61 -26.62
N ILE A 508 13.34 1.05 -25.39
CA ILE A 508 14.33 1.56 -24.43
C ILE A 508 13.90 1.15 -23.02
N GLN A 509 14.84 0.65 -22.21
CA GLN A 509 14.64 0.43 -20.77
C GLN A 509 14.73 1.78 -20.03
N ASP A 510 13.63 2.22 -19.43
CA ASP A 510 13.59 3.35 -18.49
C ASP A 510 13.86 2.90 -17.04
N ILE A 511 13.75 3.82 -16.07
CA ILE A 511 13.92 3.53 -14.63
C ILE A 511 12.76 3.91 -13.72
N GLY A 512 11.61 4.30 -14.26
CA GLY A 512 10.39 4.58 -13.50
C GLY A 512 10.37 5.93 -12.78
N VAL A 513 11.18 6.89 -13.25
CA VAL A 513 11.37 8.19 -12.63
C VAL A 513 11.18 9.30 -13.65
N ARG A 514 10.33 10.27 -13.31
CA ARG A 514 9.88 11.36 -14.20
C ARG A 514 11.00 12.13 -14.90
N PHE A 515 12.05 12.46 -14.15
CA PHE A 515 13.18 13.22 -14.68
C PHE A 515 14.23 12.36 -15.39
N TYR A 516 13.97 11.05 -15.59
CA TYR A 516 14.77 10.21 -16.46
C TYR A 516 14.25 10.31 -17.90
N THR A 517 14.98 11.05 -18.74
CA THR A 517 14.46 11.74 -19.93
C THR A 517 14.03 10.84 -21.11
N TYR A 518 14.11 9.52 -20.96
CA TYR A 518 13.62 8.57 -21.97
C TYR A 518 12.10 8.68 -22.15
N GLU A 519 11.33 8.95 -21.09
CA GLU A 519 9.89 9.21 -21.20
C GLU A 519 9.57 10.51 -21.97
N SER A 520 10.37 11.55 -21.80
CA SER A 520 10.27 12.78 -22.58
C SER A 520 10.59 12.55 -24.06
N THR A 521 11.60 11.72 -24.32
CA THR A 521 11.95 11.30 -25.69
C THR A 521 10.77 10.57 -26.34
N LEU A 522 10.11 9.64 -25.63
CA LEU A 522 8.89 8.98 -26.11
C LEU A 522 7.80 10.01 -26.46
N GLY A 523 7.54 10.95 -25.55
CA GLY A 523 6.58 12.04 -25.75
C GLY A 523 6.83 12.84 -27.04
N TYR A 524 8.09 13.20 -27.28
CA TYR A 524 8.49 13.92 -28.49
C TYR A 524 8.33 13.11 -29.77
N PHE A 525 8.52 11.79 -29.71
CA PHE A 525 8.26 10.90 -30.85
C PHE A 525 6.77 10.66 -31.09
N LEU A 526 5.93 10.67 -30.05
CA LEU A 526 4.47 10.68 -30.22
C LEU A 526 4.03 11.93 -31.00
N GLU A 527 4.52 13.11 -30.60
CA GLU A 527 4.23 14.38 -31.27
C GLU A 527 4.71 14.39 -32.73
N ALA A 528 5.95 13.93 -32.97
CA ALA A 528 6.51 13.85 -34.32
C ALA A 528 5.76 12.84 -35.21
N ALA A 529 5.38 11.68 -34.66
CA ALA A 529 4.59 10.67 -35.37
C ALA A 529 3.21 11.19 -35.76
N ALA A 530 2.52 11.87 -34.84
CA ALA A 530 1.23 12.51 -35.11
C ALA A 530 1.35 13.56 -36.22
N LYS A 531 2.33 14.47 -36.13
CA LYS A 531 2.59 15.51 -37.15
C LYS A 531 2.86 14.91 -38.53
N ALA A 532 3.66 13.84 -38.59
CA ALA A 532 4.05 13.20 -39.85
C ALA A 532 3.02 12.15 -40.34
N GLY A 533 1.93 11.93 -39.61
CA GLY A 533 0.94 10.90 -39.91
C GLY A 533 1.53 9.48 -39.91
N LYS A 534 2.55 9.21 -39.09
CA LYS A 534 3.24 7.90 -39.00
C LYS A 534 2.68 7.07 -37.86
N GLN A 535 2.84 5.75 -37.97
CA GLN A 535 2.57 4.85 -36.84
C GLN A 535 3.74 4.87 -35.87
N ILE A 536 3.46 4.76 -34.58
CA ILE A 536 4.45 4.52 -33.55
C ILE A 536 4.06 3.27 -32.77
N LEU A 537 4.98 2.30 -32.72
CA LEU A 537 4.86 1.03 -32.00
C LEU A 537 5.82 1.06 -30.81
N VAL A 538 5.30 0.99 -29.59
CA VAL A 538 6.12 0.92 -28.37
C VAL A 538 6.27 -0.54 -27.96
N LEU A 539 7.51 -1.02 -27.87
CA LEU A 539 7.84 -2.33 -27.32
C LEU A 539 8.01 -2.15 -25.81
N ASP A 540 7.03 -2.61 -25.05
CA ASP A 540 6.97 -2.30 -23.63
C ASP A 540 8.06 -3.04 -22.83
N ARG A 541 8.49 -2.43 -21.72
CA ARG A 541 9.55 -2.96 -20.85
C ARG A 541 9.17 -2.82 -19.37
N PRO A 542 9.75 -3.66 -18.48
CA PRO A 542 9.47 -3.59 -17.05
C PRO A 542 9.83 -2.21 -16.51
N ASN A 543 8.97 -1.62 -15.68
CA ASN A 543 9.42 -0.56 -14.79
C ASN A 543 10.31 -1.21 -13.72
N PRO A 544 11.62 -0.89 -13.63
CA PRO A 544 12.55 -1.67 -12.82
C PRO A 544 12.34 -1.48 -11.32
N ILE A 545 11.79 -0.32 -10.94
CA ILE A 545 11.37 -0.02 -9.57
C ILE A 545 9.87 -0.26 -9.39
N ASN A 546 9.34 -1.27 -10.09
CA ASN A 546 7.96 -1.77 -10.04
C ASN A 546 6.87 -0.76 -10.48
N GLY A 547 5.68 -1.30 -10.77
CA GLY A 547 4.47 -0.55 -11.14
C GLY A 547 3.46 -0.37 -10.02
N ALA A 548 3.73 -0.91 -8.83
CA ALA A 548 2.82 -0.88 -7.69
C ALA A 548 2.87 0.47 -6.99
N PHE A 549 4.06 0.93 -6.62
CA PHE A 549 4.22 2.15 -5.84
C PHE A 549 4.14 3.41 -6.70
N VAL A 550 3.50 4.43 -6.12
CA VAL A 550 3.47 5.80 -6.64
C VAL A 550 3.90 6.72 -5.52
N GLN A 551 4.97 7.46 -5.72
CA GLN A 551 5.60 8.23 -4.66
C GLN A 551 6.07 9.59 -5.17
N GLY A 552 6.18 10.53 -4.24
CA GLY A 552 6.70 11.85 -4.50
C GLY A 552 5.67 12.87 -4.99
N PRO A 553 6.07 14.14 -5.04
CA PRO A 553 5.19 15.21 -5.46
C PRO A 553 4.89 15.11 -6.95
N VAL A 554 3.63 15.38 -7.31
CA VAL A 554 3.22 15.63 -8.69
C VAL A 554 3.77 17.01 -9.12
N ALA A 555 4.31 17.10 -10.34
CA ALA A 555 4.77 18.38 -10.89
C ALA A 555 3.61 19.38 -11.00
N ASP A 556 3.87 20.65 -10.71
CA ASP A 556 2.90 21.72 -10.92
C ASP A 556 2.62 21.90 -12.43
N ALA A 557 1.35 22.10 -12.78
CA ALA A 557 0.93 22.34 -14.15
C ALA A 557 1.64 23.55 -14.80
N GLY A 558 1.96 23.44 -16.10
CA GLY A 558 2.59 24.53 -16.86
C GLY A 558 4.10 24.65 -16.65
N ARG A 559 4.73 23.67 -15.99
CA ARG A 559 6.18 23.58 -15.78
C ARG A 559 6.86 22.52 -16.63
N GLU A 560 6.13 21.97 -17.61
CA GLU A 560 6.60 20.86 -18.43
C GLU A 560 7.92 21.23 -19.13
N SER A 561 8.86 20.29 -19.14
CA SER A 561 10.20 20.45 -19.67
C SER A 561 10.77 19.11 -20.13
N PHE A 562 12.05 19.07 -20.51
CA PHE A 562 12.67 17.81 -20.91
C PHE A 562 12.87 16.82 -19.74
N VAL A 563 12.88 17.31 -18.50
CA VAL A 563 12.94 16.49 -17.27
C VAL A 563 11.56 16.33 -16.61
N ASP A 564 10.50 16.73 -17.32
CA ASP A 564 9.11 16.69 -16.86
C ASP A 564 8.17 16.77 -18.05
N TYR A 565 7.93 15.64 -18.73
CA TYR A 565 7.12 15.67 -19.95
C TYR A 565 5.62 15.93 -19.66
N TRP A 566 5.14 15.53 -18.49
CA TRP A 566 3.76 15.67 -18.06
C TRP A 566 3.66 15.63 -16.53
N GLN A 567 2.53 16.11 -15.99
CA GLN A 567 2.22 16.18 -14.56
C GLN A 567 2.10 14.78 -13.90
N THR A 568 3.24 14.12 -13.71
CA THR A 568 3.38 12.84 -13.04
C THR A 568 4.08 13.02 -11.67
N PRO A 569 3.82 12.12 -10.70
CA PRO A 569 4.65 11.97 -9.52
C PRO A 569 6.10 11.62 -9.89
N VAL A 570 7.04 11.91 -8.99
CA VAL A 570 8.46 11.55 -9.20
C VAL A 570 8.65 10.07 -9.52
N ARG A 571 8.05 9.16 -8.74
CA ARG A 571 7.93 7.73 -9.05
C ARG A 571 6.49 7.46 -9.47
N HIS A 572 6.25 7.37 -10.77
CA HIS A 572 4.91 7.25 -11.35
C HIS A 572 4.37 5.80 -11.37
N GLY A 573 5.25 4.81 -11.26
CA GLY A 573 4.90 3.39 -11.23
C GLY A 573 4.16 2.92 -12.49
N MET A 574 4.58 3.36 -13.66
CA MET A 574 4.01 2.97 -14.97
C MET A 574 5.11 2.46 -15.88
N THR A 575 4.78 1.57 -16.81
CA THR A 575 5.72 1.17 -17.88
C THR A 575 5.76 2.23 -18.99
N ILE A 576 6.78 2.17 -19.85
CA ILE A 576 6.93 3.10 -20.98
C ILE A 576 5.75 3.01 -21.97
N GLY A 577 5.16 1.81 -22.15
CA GLY A 577 3.95 1.61 -22.95
C GLY A 577 2.69 2.20 -22.31
N GLU A 578 2.54 2.10 -20.99
CA GLU A 578 1.45 2.74 -20.25
C GLU A 578 1.58 4.28 -20.30
N LEU A 579 2.79 4.81 -20.16
CA LEU A 579 3.08 6.25 -20.33
C LEU A 579 2.77 6.71 -21.75
N ALA A 580 3.10 5.93 -22.78
CA ALA A 580 2.78 6.27 -24.17
C ALA A 580 1.27 6.48 -24.37
N LYS A 581 0.44 5.57 -23.82
CA LYS A 581 -1.02 5.68 -23.88
C LYS A 581 -1.51 6.91 -23.14
N MET A 582 -1.00 7.15 -21.92
CA MET A 582 -1.37 8.32 -21.12
C MET A 582 -1.01 9.62 -21.84
N PHE A 583 0.23 9.77 -22.29
CA PHE A 583 0.71 10.97 -22.98
C PHE A 583 -0.10 11.24 -24.25
N ASN A 584 -0.37 10.22 -25.06
CA ASN A 584 -1.13 10.39 -26.29
C ASN A 584 -2.57 10.89 -26.03
N ALA A 585 -3.19 10.42 -24.95
CA ALA A 585 -4.56 10.79 -24.57
C ALA A 585 -4.63 12.11 -23.80
N GLU A 586 -3.93 12.23 -22.68
CA GLU A 586 -4.03 13.38 -21.75
C GLU A 586 -3.45 14.67 -22.36
N ARG A 587 -2.47 14.56 -23.28
CA ARG A 587 -1.96 15.70 -24.05
C ARG A 587 -2.63 15.88 -25.42
N SER A 588 -3.64 15.06 -25.74
CA SER A 588 -4.37 15.13 -27.02
C SER A 588 -3.47 15.12 -28.25
N ILE A 589 -2.41 14.28 -28.24
CA ILE A 589 -1.37 14.27 -29.29
C ILE A 589 -1.93 13.72 -30.60
N GLY A 590 -2.78 12.68 -30.54
CA GLY A 590 -3.41 12.08 -31.72
C GLY A 590 -2.47 11.22 -32.57
N ALA A 591 -1.39 10.68 -31.98
CA ALA A 591 -0.51 9.74 -32.66
C ALA A 591 -1.22 8.41 -32.94
N ARG A 592 -0.92 7.78 -34.07
CA ARG A 592 -1.32 6.40 -34.38
C ARG A 592 -0.44 5.43 -33.56
N LEU A 593 -0.75 5.34 -32.28
CA LEU A 593 -0.01 4.56 -31.29
C LEU A 593 -0.52 3.11 -31.22
N ALA A 594 0.42 2.17 -31.22
CA ALA A 594 0.23 0.81 -30.77
C ALA A 594 1.28 0.45 -29.71
N VAL A 595 0.93 -0.40 -28.76
CA VAL A 595 1.85 -0.92 -27.74
C VAL A 595 1.87 -2.44 -27.85
N VAL A 596 3.07 -3.02 -27.84
CA VAL A 596 3.25 -4.47 -27.66
C VAL A 596 3.46 -4.71 -26.17
N PRO A 597 2.42 -5.13 -25.42
CA PRO A 597 2.55 -5.38 -23.99
C PRO A 597 3.47 -6.58 -23.75
N MET A 598 4.12 -6.57 -22.58
CA MET A 598 4.88 -7.69 -22.07
C MET A 598 3.97 -8.87 -21.73
N GLU A 599 4.55 -10.06 -21.66
CA GLU A 599 3.92 -11.22 -21.04
C GLU A 599 4.63 -11.53 -19.71
N GLY A 600 3.86 -11.84 -18.67
CA GLY A 600 4.40 -12.38 -17.41
C GLY A 600 4.94 -11.34 -16.41
N TRP A 601 5.03 -10.05 -16.75
CA TRP A 601 5.36 -9.01 -15.77
C TRP A 601 4.14 -8.66 -14.92
N MET A 602 4.32 -8.56 -13.60
CA MET A 602 3.32 -8.06 -12.66
C MET A 602 3.77 -6.74 -12.05
N ARG A 603 2.81 -5.89 -11.66
CA ARG A 603 3.13 -4.57 -11.13
C ARG A 603 4.02 -4.55 -9.89
N GLY A 604 4.04 -5.60 -9.07
CA GLY A 604 4.94 -5.66 -7.92
C GLY A 604 6.32 -6.24 -8.23
N ASP A 605 6.56 -6.70 -9.45
CA ASP A 605 7.86 -7.27 -9.82
C ASP A 605 8.91 -6.16 -9.85
N TRP A 606 9.96 -6.35 -9.06
CA TRP A 606 11.23 -5.65 -9.23
C TRP A 606 11.96 -6.19 -10.45
N PHE A 607 12.87 -5.40 -11.03
CA PHE A 607 13.60 -5.85 -12.23
C PHE A 607 14.30 -7.20 -12.05
N ASP A 608 14.90 -7.44 -10.89
CA ASP A 608 15.60 -8.68 -10.57
C ASP A 608 14.67 -9.91 -10.44
N SER A 609 13.36 -9.70 -10.37
CA SER A 609 12.33 -10.75 -10.38
C SER A 609 11.86 -11.11 -11.79
N THR A 610 12.33 -10.40 -12.83
CA THR A 610 11.86 -10.58 -14.22
C THR A 610 12.63 -11.62 -15.03
N GLY A 611 13.76 -12.11 -14.48
CA GLY A 611 14.70 -12.96 -15.20
C GLY A 611 15.48 -12.25 -16.31
N LYS A 612 15.32 -10.93 -16.48
CA LYS A 612 16.02 -10.15 -17.53
C LYS A 612 17.41 -9.72 -17.12
N LEU A 613 18.29 -9.62 -18.11
CA LEU A 613 19.63 -9.08 -17.94
C LEU A 613 19.55 -7.57 -17.70
N TRP A 614 20.13 -7.11 -16.59
CA TRP A 614 20.33 -5.68 -16.36
C TRP A 614 21.46 -5.17 -17.27
N ILE A 615 21.11 -4.21 -18.13
CA ILE A 615 22.06 -3.45 -18.92
C ILE A 615 21.95 -2.01 -18.45
N ASP A 616 23.07 -1.44 -17.98
CA ASP A 616 23.17 -0.08 -17.47
C ASP A 616 22.45 0.91 -18.41
N PRO A 617 21.31 1.49 -17.98
CA PRO A 617 20.55 2.39 -18.84
C PRO A 617 21.28 3.71 -19.12
N SER A 618 22.20 4.11 -18.23
CA SER A 618 23.11 5.25 -18.41
C SER A 618 24.44 5.02 -17.70
N PRO A 619 25.50 5.83 -17.96
CA PRO A 619 26.84 5.62 -17.38
C PRO A 619 26.89 5.65 -15.85
N ASN A 620 25.87 6.21 -15.20
CA ASN A 620 25.79 6.33 -13.74
C ASN A 620 24.59 5.55 -13.16
N MET A 621 23.88 4.77 -13.97
CA MET A 621 22.79 3.90 -13.53
C MET A 621 23.19 2.44 -13.79
N ARG A 622 23.99 1.91 -12.89
CA ARG A 622 24.75 0.65 -12.99
C ARG A 622 24.16 -0.48 -12.16
N SER A 623 23.18 -0.18 -11.30
CA SER A 623 22.53 -1.20 -10.49
C SER A 623 21.06 -0.92 -10.23
N LEU A 624 20.31 -1.97 -9.92
CA LEU A 624 18.93 -1.85 -9.45
C LEU A 624 18.84 -1.08 -8.12
N ASN A 625 19.86 -1.19 -7.26
CA ASN A 625 19.89 -0.44 -6.01
C ASN A 625 20.00 1.08 -6.26
N GLU A 626 20.78 1.49 -7.25
CA GLU A 626 20.85 2.88 -7.69
C GLU A 626 19.49 3.35 -8.21
N ALA A 627 18.78 2.52 -8.99
CA ALA A 627 17.44 2.83 -9.47
C ALA A 627 16.42 2.99 -8.33
N VAL A 628 16.52 2.18 -7.25
CA VAL A 628 15.68 2.30 -6.05
C VAL A 628 15.88 3.66 -5.36
N LEU A 629 17.12 4.15 -5.28
CA LEU A 629 17.46 5.39 -4.56
C LEU A 629 17.30 6.65 -5.43
N TYR A 630 17.42 6.51 -6.76
CA TYR A 630 17.40 7.62 -7.72
C TYR A 630 16.18 8.55 -7.64
N PRO A 631 14.94 8.10 -7.37
CA PRO A 631 13.80 9.03 -7.23
C PRO A 631 14.05 10.10 -6.15
N GLY A 632 14.77 9.76 -5.08
CA GLY A 632 15.15 10.70 -4.02
C GLY A 632 16.46 11.42 -4.29
N ILE A 633 17.50 10.65 -4.61
CA ILE A 633 18.86 11.19 -4.76
C ILE A 633 19.01 12.02 -6.04
N GLY A 634 18.38 11.58 -7.14
CA GLY A 634 18.29 12.34 -8.37
C GLY A 634 17.55 13.66 -8.15
N MET A 635 16.46 13.67 -7.37
CA MET A 635 15.70 14.90 -7.10
C MET A 635 16.55 16.00 -6.43
N ILE A 636 17.54 15.63 -5.62
CA ILE A 636 18.46 16.58 -4.97
C ILE A 636 19.75 16.82 -5.75
N GLU A 637 19.96 16.16 -6.90
CA GLU A 637 21.23 16.20 -7.65
C GLU A 637 21.53 17.58 -8.27
N ALA A 638 20.50 18.38 -8.52
CA ALA A 638 20.64 19.74 -9.04
C ALA A 638 21.25 20.73 -8.02
N THR A 639 21.32 20.34 -6.74
CA THR A 639 21.86 21.20 -5.67
C THR A 639 23.39 21.16 -5.63
N ASN A 640 24.00 21.93 -4.74
CA ASN A 640 25.47 22.02 -4.63
C ASN A 640 26.09 20.88 -3.80
N ILE A 641 25.67 19.64 -4.06
CA ILE A 641 26.18 18.41 -3.45
C ILE A 641 26.65 17.43 -4.52
N SER A 642 27.59 16.55 -4.18
CA SER A 642 27.86 15.36 -4.96
C SER A 642 26.86 14.28 -4.60
N VAL A 643 26.27 13.66 -5.62
CA VAL A 643 25.43 12.46 -5.50
C VAL A 643 26.21 11.19 -5.91
N GLY A 644 27.54 11.22 -5.81
CA GLY A 644 28.38 10.06 -6.09
C GLY A 644 28.73 9.84 -7.56
N ARG A 645 28.25 10.67 -8.50
CA ARG A 645 28.79 10.66 -9.87
C ARG A 645 30.31 10.84 -9.83
N GLY A 646 31.04 10.03 -10.59
CA GLY A 646 32.50 9.97 -10.53
C GLY A 646 33.08 9.10 -9.41
N THR A 647 32.26 8.29 -8.72
CA THR A 647 32.69 7.21 -7.83
C THR A 647 32.28 5.84 -8.39
N ASP A 648 32.59 4.77 -7.66
CA ASP A 648 32.19 3.40 -8.00
C ASP A 648 30.68 3.15 -7.78
N THR A 649 30.03 3.94 -6.93
CA THR A 649 28.62 3.78 -6.51
C THR A 649 27.85 5.10 -6.63
N PRO A 650 27.61 5.61 -7.87
CA PRO A 650 26.77 6.79 -8.07
C PRO A 650 25.38 6.61 -7.47
N PHE A 651 24.78 7.68 -6.98
CA PHE A 651 23.47 7.71 -6.30
C PHE A 651 23.36 6.93 -4.98
N GLU A 652 24.35 6.13 -4.61
CA GLU A 652 24.40 5.47 -3.29
C GLU A 652 25.13 6.32 -2.25
N VAL A 653 25.88 7.34 -2.67
CA VAL A 653 26.56 8.28 -1.76
C VAL A 653 26.14 9.72 -2.01
N VAL A 654 25.98 10.49 -0.93
CA VAL A 654 25.72 11.93 -0.97
C VAL A 654 26.72 12.67 -0.09
N GLY A 655 27.33 13.73 -0.58
CA GLY A 655 28.35 14.45 0.17
C GLY A 655 28.84 15.74 -0.48
N ALA A 656 29.67 16.49 0.26
CA ALA A 656 30.33 17.71 -0.22
C ALA A 656 31.57 18.00 0.66
N PRO A 657 32.52 18.84 0.22
CA PRO A 657 33.72 19.16 1.01
C PRO A 657 33.43 19.82 2.37
N TRP A 658 32.28 20.48 2.50
CA TRP A 658 31.84 21.19 3.70
C TRP A 658 30.99 20.33 4.66
N ILE A 659 30.70 19.07 4.32
CA ILE A 659 29.88 18.18 5.15
C ILE A 659 30.75 17.42 6.17
N ASP A 660 30.29 17.43 7.42
CA ASP A 660 30.76 16.51 8.46
C ASP A 660 29.97 15.20 8.37
N ALA A 661 30.67 14.15 7.91
CA ALA A 661 30.08 12.84 7.64
C ALA A 661 29.38 12.23 8.88
N VAL A 662 30.02 12.30 10.06
CA VAL A 662 29.49 11.68 11.28
C VAL A 662 28.27 12.44 11.78
N LYS A 663 28.31 13.78 11.70
CA LYS A 663 27.19 14.63 12.09
C LYS A 663 25.96 14.38 11.20
N LEU A 664 26.14 14.33 9.89
CA LEU A 664 25.05 14.08 8.93
C LEU A 664 24.47 12.68 9.11
N ALA A 665 25.32 11.64 9.18
CA ALA A 665 24.87 10.26 9.39
C ALA A 665 24.10 10.11 10.72
N SER A 666 24.58 10.73 11.80
CA SER A 666 23.91 10.65 13.11
C SER A 666 22.54 11.32 13.08
N TYR A 667 22.42 12.47 12.42
CA TYR A 667 21.15 13.17 12.25
C TYR A 667 20.14 12.32 11.46
N LEU A 668 20.54 11.83 10.28
CA LEU A 668 19.66 11.04 9.41
C LEU A 668 19.28 9.69 10.03
N ASN A 669 20.19 9.01 10.72
CA ASN A 669 19.85 7.77 11.43
C ASN A 669 18.90 8.02 12.62
N ALA A 670 19.00 9.17 13.31
CA ALA A 670 18.08 9.54 14.37
C ALA A 670 16.65 9.79 13.86
N ARG A 671 16.51 10.15 12.58
CA ARG A 671 15.19 10.24 11.93
C ARG A 671 14.50 8.88 11.85
N LYS A 672 15.22 7.75 11.78
CA LYS A 672 14.64 6.40 11.57
C LYS A 672 13.83 6.31 10.26
N ILE A 673 14.42 6.74 9.16
CA ILE A 673 13.79 6.66 7.82
C ILE A 673 13.59 5.19 7.44
N ALA A 674 12.41 4.85 6.92
CA ALA A 674 12.06 3.47 6.60
C ALA A 674 12.93 2.91 5.48
N GLY A 675 13.33 1.64 5.60
CA GLY A 675 14.06 0.91 4.56
C GLY A 675 15.50 1.34 4.29
N VAL A 676 16.03 2.36 4.96
CA VAL A 676 17.39 2.89 4.71
C VAL A 676 18.18 3.14 6.00
N ARG A 677 19.50 2.96 5.90
CA ARG A 677 20.49 3.36 6.91
C ARG A 677 21.60 4.20 6.31
N PHE A 678 22.19 5.08 7.12
CA PHE A 678 23.24 5.98 6.68
C PHE A 678 24.57 5.64 7.34
N VAL A 679 25.60 5.42 6.54
CA VAL A 679 26.97 5.17 7.02
C VAL A 679 27.80 6.42 6.73
N PRO A 680 28.48 7.03 7.71
CA PRO A 680 29.36 8.16 7.44
C PRO A 680 30.53 7.73 6.56
N VAL A 681 30.79 8.46 5.48
CA VAL A 681 31.86 8.16 4.52
C VAL A 681 32.63 9.40 4.11
N SER A 682 33.84 9.19 3.59
CA SER A 682 34.56 10.18 2.83
C SER A 682 34.94 9.60 1.47
N PHE A 683 34.72 10.38 0.42
CA PHE A 683 34.94 9.96 -0.96
C PHE A 683 35.43 11.14 -1.79
N THR A 684 36.09 10.86 -2.92
CA THR A 684 36.57 11.87 -3.86
C THR A 684 36.04 11.52 -5.26
N PRO A 685 35.04 12.24 -5.78
CA PRO A 685 34.58 12.07 -7.15
C PRO A 685 35.70 12.35 -8.15
N ASN A 686 35.80 11.61 -9.25
CA ASN A 686 36.73 11.90 -10.35
C ASN A 686 36.11 12.79 -11.45
N ALA A 687 34.80 13.04 -11.41
CA ALA A 687 34.03 13.80 -12.38
C ALA A 687 32.81 14.46 -11.70
N SER A 688 32.09 15.32 -12.42
CA SER A 688 30.89 16.02 -11.94
C SER A 688 31.16 16.94 -10.73
N ALA A 689 30.17 17.14 -9.85
CA ALA A 689 30.26 18.00 -8.68
C ALA A 689 31.40 17.58 -7.74
N PHE A 690 32.27 18.54 -7.41
CA PHE A 690 33.45 18.35 -6.56
C PHE A 690 34.46 17.33 -7.11
N ALA A 691 34.61 17.26 -8.44
CA ALA A 691 35.64 16.46 -9.08
C ALA A 691 37.03 16.77 -8.51
N ASN A 692 37.73 15.73 -8.05
CA ASN A 692 39.04 15.75 -7.41
C ASN A 692 39.09 16.46 -6.04
N GLU A 693 37.95 16.79 -5.45
CA GLU A 693 37.84 17.34 -4.10
C GLU A 693 37.32 16.28 -3.12
N LYS A 694 37.94 16.20 -1.94
CA LYS A 694 37.53 15.26 -0.89
C LYS A 694 36.22 15.72 -0.27
N CYS A 695 35.20 14.87 -0.36
CA CYS A 695 33.89 15.07 0.25
C CYS A 695 33.76 14.29 1.57
N GLY A 696 33.08 14.90 2.54
CA GLY A 696 32.43 14.17 3.64
C GLY A 696 30.97 13.92 3.29
N GLY A 697 30.38 12.84 3.78
CA GLY A 697 29.00 12.51 3.40
C GLY A 697 28.47 11.23 4.03
N VAL A 698 27.44 10.68 3.39
CA VAL A 698 26.79 9.44 3.79
C VAL A 698 26.69 8.47 2.62
N ASN A 699 26.92 7.20 2.90
CA ASN A 699 26.51 6.09 2.04
C ASN A 699 25.14 5.60 2.51
N LEU A 700 24.23 5.41 1.56
CA LEU A 700 22.85 4.97 1.78
C LEU A 700 22.77 3.46 1.60
N ILE A 701 22.53 2.75 2.69
CA ILE A 701 22.34 1.30 2.69
C ILE A 701 20.84 1.01 2.68
N SER A 702 20.33 0.47 1.57
CA SER A 702 18.98 -0.08 1.52
C SER A 702 18.91 -1.35 2.38
N THR A 703 18.13 -1.30 3.46
CA THR A 703 17.90 -2.43 4.35
C THR A 703 16.60 -3.17 4.03
N ASP A 704 15.65 -2.48 3.40
CA ASP A 704 14.38 -3.02 2.90
C ASP A 704 13.86 -2.11 1.79
N ARG A 705 14.05 -2.51 0.53
CA ARG A 705 13.71 -1.71 -0.65
C ARG A 705 12.21 -1.45 -0.81
N ASP A 706 11.36 -2.30 -0.25
CA ASP A 706 9.89 -2.15 -0.33
C ASP A 706 9.37 -1.13 0.68
N ALA A 707 10.13 -0.88 1.75
CA ALA A 707 9.82 0.13 2.75
C ALA A 707 10.35 1.54 2.40
N VAL A 708 11.18 1.68 1.36
CA VAL A 708 11.75 2.98 0.97
C VAL A 708 10.73 3.81 0.18
N ASP A 709 10.35 4.95 0.75
CA ASP A 709 9.81 6.08 -0.02
C ASP A 709 10.98 6.97 -0.47
N ALA A 710 11.45 6.73 -1.71
CA ALA A 710 12.66 7.37 -2.19
C ALA A 710 12.50 8.90 -2.34
N PRO A 711 11.38 9.44 -2.87
CA PRO A 711 11.15 10.89 -2.85
C PRO A 711 11.14 11.50 -1.44
N GLU A 712 10.50 10.87 -0.43
CA GLU A 712 10.57 11.33 0.97
C GLU A 712 12.01 11.31 1.50
N LEU A 713 12.78 10.25 1.21
CA LEU A 713 14.19 10.16 1.55
C LEU A 713 15.00 11.34 0.97
N GLY A 714 14.71 11.76 -0.27
CA GLY A 714 15.28 12.96 -0.88
C GLY A 714 14.98 14.23 -0.07
N LEU A 715 13.73 14.40 0.37
CA LEU A 715 13.35 15.53 1.24
C LEU A 715 14.06 15.48 2.61
N GLU A 716 14.16 14.30 3.23
CA GLU A 716 14.85 14.11 4.51
C GLU A 716 16.32 14.54 4.42
N ILE A 717 17.01 14.20 3.34
CA ILE A 717 18.39 14.64 3.09
C ILE A 717 18.44 16.15 2.86
N ALA A 718 17.57 16.71 2.01
CA ALA A 718 17.55 18.14 1.74
C ALA A 718 17.29 18.96 3.03
N ALA A 719 16.33 18.54 3.85
CA ALA A 719 16.02 19.17 5.13
C ALA A 719 17.15 19.04 6.14
N ALA A 720 17.81 17.87 6.21
CA ALA A 720 18.99 17.68 7.05
C ALA A 720 20.12 18.63 6.65
N LEU A 721 20.39 18.78 5.35
CA LEU A 721 21.43 19.67 4.84
C LEU A 721 21.10 21.14 5.11
N LEU A 722 19.86 21.55 4.88
CA LEU A 722 19.38 22.91 5.18
C LEU A 722 19.53 23.24 6.67
N ARG A 723 19.25 22.28 7.55
CA ARG A 723 19.35 22.47 9.00
C ARG A 723 20.78 22.46 9.52
N LEU A 724 21.60 21.53 9.03
CA LEU A 724 22.95 21.30 9.57
C LEU A 724 24.00 22.24 8.98
N TYR A 725 23.77 22.73 7.75
CA TYR A 725 24.71 23.54 6.96
C TYR A 725 24.00 24.71 6.22
N PRO A 726 23.24 25.56 6.92
CA PRO A 726 22.40 26.60 6.29
C PRO A 726 23.19 27.62 5.46
N ASP A 727 24.44 27.91 5.83
CA ASP A 727 25.29 28.88 5.11
C ASP A 727 25.92 28.28 3.84
N ASN A 728 25.94 26.95 3.71
CA ASN A 728 26.59 26.25 2.61
C ASN A 728 25.59 25.64 1.62
N TYR A 729 24.49 25.06 2.10
CA TYR A 729 23.56 24.34 1.25
C TYR A 729 22.66 25.27 0.44
N LYS A 730 22.61 25.05 -0.88
CA LYS A 730 21.78 25.81 -1.82
C LYS A 730 20.61 24.95 -2.25
N ILE A 731 19.46 25.13 -1.58
CA ILE A 731 18.25 24.33 -1.82
C ILE A 731 17.49 24.72 -3.10
N ALA A 732 17.54 26.00 -3.51
CA ALA A 732 16.71 26.51 -4.61
C ALA A 732 16.80 25.68 -5.92
N PRO A 733 17.97 25.19 -6.37
CA PRO A 733 18.08 24.35 -7.56
C PRO A 733 17.30 23.02 -7.53
N LEU A 734 16.94 22.51 -6.33
CA LEU A 734 16.13 21.29 -6.15
C LEU A 734 14.80 21.36 -6.93
N ASP A 735 14.22 22.57 -7.03
CA ASP A 735 12.95 22.80 -7.72
C ASP A 735 13.02 22.47 -9.23
N THR A 736 14.22 22.37 -9.82
CA THR A 736 14.41 21.95 -11.22
C THR A 736 13.89 20.55 -11.50
N LEU A 737 13.98 19.65 -10.50
CA LEU A 737 13.62 18.25 -10.64
C LEU A 737 12.40 17.89 -9.80
N MET A 738 12.16 18.57 -8.67
CA MET A 738 10.96 18.34 -7.86
C MET A 738 9.71 18.98 -8.46
N LEU A 739 9.84 20.19 -9.01
CA LEU A 739 8.78 20.95 -9.70
C LEU A 739 7.47 21.09 -8.92
N ASN A 740 7.54 21.20 -7.59
CA ASN A 740 6.37 21.31 -6.73
C ASN A 740 6.55 22.45 -5.74
N ARG A 741 5.86 23.58 -5.99
CA ARG A 741 6.03 24.81 -5.24
C ARG A 741 5.62 24.67 -3.78
N THR A 742 4.56 23.91 -3.50
CA THR A 742 4.10 23.67 -2.13
C THR A 742 5.18 22.97 -1.33
N SER A 743 5.74 21.87 -1.85
CA SER A 743 6.81 21.13 -1.19
C SER A 743 8.08 21.96 -1.01
N MET A 744 8.45 22.77 -2.03
CA MET A 744 9.59 23.71 -1.91
C MET A 744 9.38 24.72 -0.79
N ASN A 745 8.18 25.30 -0.69
CA ASN A 745 7.86 26.30 0.32
C ASN A 745 7.86 25.70 1.72
N SER A 746 7.26 24.52 1.91
CA SER A 746 7.25 23.80 3.19
C SER A 746 8.66 23.44 3.65
N LEU A 747 9.51 22.92 2.75
CA LEU A 747 10.91 22.65 3.07
C LEU A 747 11.68 23.92 3.44
N ALA A 748 11.51 25.01 2.69
CA ALA A 748 12.15 26.28 2.98
C ALA A 748 11.67 26.90 4.30
N ALA A 749 10.43 26.62 4.71
CA ALA A 749 9.87 27.01 6.01
C ALA A 749 10.33 26.11 7.17
N GLY A 750 11.08 25.04 6.90
CA GLY A 750 11.58 24.11 7.90
C GLY A 750 10.53 23.12 8.42
N GLU A 751 9.47 22.87 7.66
CA GLU A 751 8.49 21.82 7.98
C GLU A 751 9.13 20.43 7.95
N ASP A 752 8.59 19.49 8.74
CA ASP A 752 9.11 18.13 8.80
C ASP A 752 8.87 17.40 7.45
N PRO A 753 9.89 16.77 6.85
CA PRO A 753 9.78 16.08 5.56
C PRO A 753 8.63 15.08 5.47
N ARG A 754 8.28 14.39 6.56
CA ARG A 754 7.15 13.43 6.59
C ARG A 754 5.83 14.12 6.36
N ARG A 755 5.66 15.29 6.98
CA ARG A 755 4.45 16.10 6.83
C ARG A 755 4.33 16.61 5.40
N VAL A 756 5.44 17.03 4.80
CA VAL A 756 5.48 17.43 3.39
C VAL A 756 5.10 16.25 2.48
N ALA A 757 5.59 15.05 2.77
CA ALA A 757 5.24 13.84 2.03
C ALA A 757 3.77 13.44 2.20
N GLU A 758 3.19 13.62 3.39
CA GLU A 758 1.76 13.37 3.63
C GLU A 758 0.84 14.24 2.76
N ASP A 759 1.24 15.48 2.48
CA ASP A 759 0.47 16.42 1.65
C ASP A 759 0.39 15.98 0.17
N TRP A 760 1.25 15.05 -0.27
CA TRP A 760 1.18 14.47 -1.61
C TRP A 760 0.04 13.46 -1.78
N ARG A 761 -0.56 12.98 -0.68
CA ARG A 761 -1.54 11.88 -0.72
C ARG A 761 -2.70 12.14 -1.68
N ASP A 762 -3.26 13.35 -1.65
CA ASP A 762 -4.40 13.72 -2.49
C ASP A 762 -4.01 13.80 -3.98
N SER A 763 -2.82 14.31 -4.30
CA SER A 763 -2.36 14.42 -5.68
C SER A 763 -1.91 13.06 -6.24
N ILE A 764 -1.27 12.23 -5.42
CA ILE A 764 -0.95 10.84 -5.73
C ILE A 764 -2.24 10.04 -5.97
N GLN A 765 -3.26 10.18 -5.12
CA GLN A 765 -4.54 9.49 -5.32
C GLN A 765 -5.20 9.89 -6.65
N LYS A 766 -5.25 11.20 -6.97
CA LYS A 766 -5.77 11.68 -8.25
C LYS A 766 -4.97 11.12 -9.43
N PHE A 767 -3.65 11.06 -9.32
CA PHE A 767 -2.81 10.45 -10.35
C PHE A 767 -3.05 8.95 -10.48
N GLN A 768 -3.26 8.23 -9.37
CA GLN A 768 -3.59 6.80 -9.38
C GLN A 768 -4.94 6.54 -10.07
N GLU A 769 -5.95 7.37 -9.82
CA GLU A 769 -7.24 7.33 -10.52
C GLU A 769 -7.09 7.63 -12.02
N LEU A 770 -6.20 8.57 -12.38
CA LEU A 770 -5.90 8.91 -13.76
C LEU A 770 -5.21 7.76 -14.50
N ARG A 771 -4.12 7.23 -13.92
CA ARG A 771 -3.29 6.21 -14.56
C ARG A 771 -4.04 4.90 -14.77
N ALA A 772 -5.02 4.59 -13.92
CA ALA A 772 -5.85 3.37 -14.02
C ALA A 772 -6.51 3.18 -15.40
N LYS A 773 -6.78 4.28 -16.12
CA LYS A 773 -7.34 4.24 -17.49
C LYS A 773 -6.35 3.70 -18.53
N TYR A 774 -5.06 3.77 -18.23
CA TYR A 774 -3.97 3.53 -19.18
C TYR A 774 -3.18 2.27 -18.90
N LEU A 775 -3.30 1.71 -17.69
CA LEU A 775 -2.58 0.51 -17.26
C LEU A 775 -2.81 -0.66 -18.22
N LEU A 776 -1.77 -1.49 -18.37
CA LEU A 776 -1.77 -2.72 -19.18
C LEU A 776 -1.63 -3.97 -18.31
N TYR A 777 -1.15 -3.82 -17.06
CA TYR A 777 -0.81 -4.89 -16.12
C TYR A 777 -1.40 -4.66 -14.73
#